data_AF-A0A945HQ12-F1
#
_entry.id   AF-A0A945HQ12-F1
#
_cell.length_a   1.000
_cell.length_b   1.000
_cell.length_c   1.000
_cell.angle_alpha   90.00
_cell.angle_beta   90.00
_cell.angle_gamma   90.00
#
_symmetry.space_group_name_H-M   'P 1'
#
loop_
_entity.id
_entity.type
_entity.pdbx_description
1 polymer ?
#
loop_
_entity_poly.entity_id
_entity_poly.type
_entity_poly.pdbx_seq_one_letter_code
_entity_poly.pdbx_strand_id
1 'polypeptide(L)'
;MIKKILIIFVLLHTGLNAQTNLQDLQTYASKIKEDAVPDTDNYVAPRYSRALGKKRSTFIDNFFKKLVYRPKKTFWSPSIYQEFLDLVIEYRQKEKFHGKFIQSLPLVSDSRIIMFGDLQGAYHSLVRDLEFLQQKGIIKEDLTIADSNTHIVFSGNIVNRSPYLLPTLTLVLMLMYKNPKQVFFIRGKDEQHKELRNELFGQEVGQFFDNGEEKKLMQKTSQLFNTLPMAIACTVNKAKPTLLLTSGGLSPEIKDLAQTQKPTISLLDIKAICQGVSEKFIYARSSGLILSEQEYGINVWTLASAPTPVYTKLFDFYYDAFCFIDIKQTIEQSTIKLLNQDIRTKKGISPDTTYCLATGSEITKERSSCSNKPPIVMGCTLDLSKGLQPMSESVKQGLSFRINNQNIDGGIKGHPLKVVYLNDQYTPHKAVENIETFKNQYKTNFIIAPLGTPTLRAYLDKVKANKALVFFPPTGSPLFRDPALTSIIHFRPSYEKEGEVLMKHALKTSPRLKYLVFYQNDNFGQGALKGIQKAFNQNKQNRTLHEVAYDRNQINFSNILPEIKNYNPDVILFASTSAAATELIRQLETDYFSNRKILGISDLSEVGFKEFMDQKGVPYTYLQVLPPASKLTSKIMKKYFIQIGKYNLPFDVYSLEGYLVGSLIIHALNEIQAPYTPEKVMKQLEAIDTDKITGFNLKFNPQTRELSNKLWLITDAGTKDQKIKEMDANHI
;
A
#
# COMPACT_ATOMS: atom_id res chain seq x y z
N MET A 1 -3.26 -46.88 -40.06
CA MET A 1 -2.13 -47.31 -39.19
C MET A 1 -1.23 -46.15 -38.75
N ILE A 2 -0.89 -45.20 -39.62
CA ILE A 2 0.04 -44.08 -39.33
C ILE A 2 -0.48 -43.07 -38.28
N LYS A 3 -1.80 -42.85 -38.14
CA LYS A 3 -2.39 -42.03 -37.06
C LYS A 3 -2.33 -42.65 -35.65
N LYS A 4 -2.29 -43.99 -35.54
CA LYS A 4 -2.12 -44.69 -34.24
C LYS A 4 -0.64 -44.70 -33.81
N ILE A 5 0.27 -44.77 -34.77
CA ILE A 5 1.73 -44.72 -34.51
C ILE A 5 2.16 -43.32 -34.09
N LEU A 6 1.57 -42.25 -34.63
CA LEU A 6 1.88 -40.87 -34.20
C LEU A 6 1.36 -40.55 -32.78
N ILE A 7 0.20 -41.08 -32.39
CA ILE A 7 -0.33 -40.96 -31.02
C ILE A 7 0.52 -41.78 -30.03
N ILE A 8 1.01 -42.95 -30.46
CA ILE A 8 1.93 -43.77 -29.65
C ILE A 8 3.33 -43.14 -29.58
N PHE A 9 3.81 -42.43 -30.61
CA PHE A 9 5.10 -41.73 -30.60
C PHE A 9 5.09 -40.47 -29.71
N VAL A 10 3.97 -39.74 -29.65
CA VAL A 10 3.78 -38.62 -28.71
C VAL A 10 3.64 -39.15 -27.27
N LEU A 11 2.98 -40.29 -27.05
CA LEU A 11 2.89 -40.96 -25.75
C LEU A 11 4.20 -41.64 -25.29
N LEU A 12 5.12 -41.96 -26.20
CA LEU A 12 6.40 -42.60 -25.89
C LEU A 12 7.53 -41.58 -25.59
N HIS A 13 7.40 -40.32 -26.02
CA HIS A 13 8.32 -39.24 -25.64
C HIS A 13 7.87 -38.42 -24.42
N THR A 14 6.64 -38.60 -23.93
CA THR A 14 6.18 -38.11 -22.61
C THR A 14 6.74 -38.92 -21.42
N GLY A 15 7.90 -39.54 -21.61
CA GLY A 15 8.43 -40.64 -20.79
C GLY A 15 9.13 -40.17 -19.52
N LEU A 16 8.74 -40.78 -18.39
CA LEU A 16 9.30 -40.65 -17.03
C LEU A 16 9.07 -39.34 -16.27
N ASN A 17 9.22 -38.15 -16.85
CA ASN A 17 9.14 -36.90 -16.08
C ASN A 17 7.71 -36.41 -15.81
N ALA A 18 6.75 -36.74 -16.69
CA ALA A 18 5.33 -36.49 -16.48
C ALA A 18 4.73 -37.27 -15.29
N GLN A 19 5.45 -38.29 -14.80
CA GLN A 19 5.11 -39.11 -13.63
C GLN A 19 5.72 -38.57 -12.32
N THR A 20 6.42 -37.43 -12.33
CA THR A 20 6.95 -36.81 -11.12
C THR A 20 5.82 -36.54 -10.13
N ASN A 21 5.96 -37.08 -8.92
CA ASN A 21 4.97 -36.99 -7.84
C ASN A 21 5.48 -36.11 -6.68
N LEU A 22 4.66 -35.91 -5.66
CA LEU A 22 5.03 -35.07 -4.51
C LEU A 22 6.24 -35.63 -3.74
N GLN A 23 6.32 -36.94 -3.57
CA GLN A 23 7.47 -37.61 -2.95
C GLN A 23 8.80 -37.32 -3.68
N ASP A 24 8.76 -37.21 -5.01
CA ASP A 24 9.92 -36.84 -5.81
C ASP A 24 10.40 -35.42 -5.50
N LEU A 25 9.46 -34.47 -5.38
CA LEU A 25 9.74 -33.07 -5.05
C LEU A 25 10.30 -32.93 -3.63
N GLN A 26 9.74 -33.66 -2.66
CA GLN A 26 10.26 -33.73 -1.29
C GLN A 26 11.69 -34.29 -1.26
N THR A 27 11.94 -35.32 -2.06
CA THR A 27 13.28 -35.93 -2.18
C THR A 27 14.28 -34.98 -2.83
N TYR A 28 13.85 -34.13 -3.75
CA TYR A 28 14.71 -33.06 -4.28
C TYR A 28 14.97 -31.99 -3.22
N ALA A 29 13.93 -31.51 -2.54
CA ALA A 29 14.02 -30.51 -1.48
C ALA A 29 15.00 -30.93 -0.38
N SER A 30 14.99 -32.20 0.04
CA SER A 30 15.91 -32.74 1.06
C SER A 30 17.38 -32.80 0.64
N LYS A 31 17.67 -32.70 -0.67
CA LYS A 31 19.03 -32.73 -1.24
C LYS A 31 19.63 -31.35 -1.49
N ILE A 32 18.80 -30.31 -1.54
CA ILE A 32 19.25 -28.94 -1.76
C ILE A 32 19.10 -28.13 -0.47
N LYS A 33 20.04 -27.22 -0.21
CA LYS A 33 20.04 -26.39 1.00
C LYS A 33 18.89 -25.38 0.93
N GLU A 34 18.08 -25.24 1.96
CA GLU A 34 16.99 -24.25 1.96
C GLU A 34 17.51 -22.82 2.18
N ASP A 35 18.30 -22.63 3.24
CA ASP A 35 18.80 -21.32 3.66
C ASP A 35 20.11 -20.94 2.98
N ALA A 36 20.13 -20.98 1.65
CA ALA A 36 21.27 -20.51 0.89
C ALA A 36 21.44 -18.99 1.06
N VAL A 37 22.54 -18.58 1.71
CA VAL A 37 22.85 -17.16 1.96
C VAL A 37 23.43 -16.53 0.68
N PRO A 38 23.05 -15.28 0.35
CA PRO A 38 23.68 -14.55 -0.76
C PRO A 38 25.20 -14.46 -0.63
N ASP A 39 25.87 -14.31 -1.76
CA ASP A 39 27.32 -14.17 -1.85
C ASP A 39 27.83 -12.91 -1.16
N THR A 40 27.00 -11.86 -1.12
CA THR A 40 27.29 -10.54 -0.56
C THR A 40 26.19 -10.11 0.39
N ASP A 41 26.46 -9.11 1.24
CA ASP A 41 25.44 -8.51 2.12
C ASP A 41 24.42 -7.61 1.38
N ASN A 42 24.44 -7.61 0.04
CA ASN A 42 23.43 -6.94 -0.76
C ASN A 42 22.19 -7.83 -0.94
N TYR A 43 21.26 -7.77 0.00
CA TYR A 43 20.00 -8.52 -0.06
C TYR A 43 18.96 -7.87 -1.01
N VAL A 44 19.20 -6.66 -1.51
CA VAL A 44 18.31 -5.99 -2.48
C VAL A 44 18.50 -6.60 -3.86
N ALA A 45 19.75 -6.89 -4.24
CA ALA A 45 20.14 -7.58 -5.47
C ALA A 45 21.12 -8.72 -5.13
N PRO A 46 20.63 -9.83 -4.55
CA PRO A 46 21.50 -10.90 -4.09
C PRO A 46 22.19 -11.59 -5.27
N ARG A 47 23.28 -12.30 -4.98
CA ARG A 47 23.98 -13.21 -5.90
C ARG A 47 24.16 -14.54 -5.21
N TYR A 48 24.10 -15.65 -5.95
CA TYR A 48 24.15 -17.00 -5.35
C TYR A 48 25.13 -17.94 -6.06
N SER A 49 26.20 -17.40 -6.63
CA SER A 49 27.23 -18.16 -7.35
C SER A 49 27.84 -19.28 -6.49
N ARG A 50 28.02 -19.07 -5.18
CA ARG A 50 28.51 -20.12 -4.26
C ARG A 50 27.49 -21.21 -4.00
N ALA A 51 26.23 -20.84 -3.78
CA ALA A 51 25.16 -21.79 -3.46
C ALA A 51 24.78 -22.67 -4.65
N LEU A 52 24.84 -22.11 -5.87
CA LEU A 52 24.49 -22.82 -7.08
C LEU A 52 25.65 -23.70 -7.62
N GLY A 53 26.91 -23.27 -7.41
CA GLY A 53 28.13 -24.00 -7.81
C GLY A 53 28.38 -24.01 -9.32
N LYS A 54 29.64 -24.10 -9.78
CA LYS A 54 29.94 -24.25 -11.22
C LYS A 54 29.56 -25.66 -11.70
N LYS A 55 28.36 -25.84 -12.24
CA LYS A 55 27.92 -27.07 -12.91
C LYS A 55 27.92 -26.95 -14.44
N ARG A 56 29.05 -26.55 -15.03
CA ARG A 56 29.21 -26.72 -16.49
C ARG A 56 29.51 -28.19 -16.76
N SER A 57 28.61 -28.93 -17.41
CA SER A 57 28.97 -30.25 -17.93
C SER A 57 29.91 -30.04 -19.11
N THR A 58 31.13 -30.54 -19.04
CA THR A 58 32.02 -30.55 -20.20
C THR A 58 31.54 -31.62 -21.20
N PHE A 59 31.92 -31.48 -22.48
CA PHE A 59 31.64 -32.50 -23.51
C PHE A 59 32.10 -33.91 -23.07
N ILE A 60 33.19 -33.98 -22.31
CA ILE A 60 33.77 -35.20 -21.74
C ILE A 60 32.88 -35.79 -20.64
N ASP A 61 32.28 -34.97 -19.78
CA ASP A 61 31.35 -35.43 -18.73
C ASP A 61 30.07 -36.07 -19.30
N ASN A 62 29.56 -35.53 -20.42
CA ASN A 62 28.37 -36.07 -21.09
C ASN A 62 28.67 -37.35 -21.88
N PHE A 63 29.88 -37.49 -22.41
CA PHE A 63 30.32 -38.70 -23.11
C PHE A 63 30.50 -39.89 -22.15
N PHE A 64 31.16 -39.69 -21.01
CA PHE A 64 31.37 -40.75 -20.01
C PHE A 64 30.08 -41.14 -19.26
N LYS A 65 29.16 -40.21 -19.01
CA LYS A 65 27.84 -40.52 -18.42
C LYS A 65 26.97 -41.39 -19.33
N LYS A 66 27.14 -41.34 -20.65
CA LYS A 66 26.41 -42.19 -21.61
C LYS A 66 26.93 -43.63 -21.66
N LEU A 67 28.19 -43.89 -21.30
CA LEU A 67 28.81 -45.21 -21.45
C LEU A 67 28.64 -46.15 -20.24
N VAL A 68 28.35 -45.64 -19.02
CA VAL A 68 28.38 -46.47 -17.78
C VAL A 68 27.13 -46.35 -16.89
N TYR A 69 26.12 -45.54 -17.23
CA TYR A 69 25.11 -45.14 -16.23
C TYR A 69 23.74 -45.81 -16.42
N ARG A 70 23.32 -46.62 -15.42
CA ARG A 70 21.87 -46.80 -15.13
C ARG A 70 21.34 -45.44 -14.66
N PRO A 71 20.27 -44.88 -15.26
CA PRO A 71 19.80 -43.55 -14.87
C PRO A 71 19.32 -43.58 -13.42
N LYS A 72 20.07 -42.97 -12.50
CA LYS A 72 19.49 -42.55 -11.21
C LYS A 72 18.38 -41.57 -11.51
N LYS A 73 17.18 -41.78 -10.96
CA LYS A 73 16.04 -40.87 -11.10
C LYS A 73 16.48 -39.46 -10.69
N THR A 74 16.55 -38.54 -11.65
CA THR A 74 16.80 -37.12 -11.38
C THR A 74 15.47 -36.45 -11.06
N PHE A 75 15.30 -36.06 -9.80
CA PHE A 75 14.04 -35.51 -9.28
C PHE A 75 13.71 -34.12 -9.84
N TRP A 76 14.73 -33.33 -10.19
CA TRP A 76 14.62 -32.12 -10.98
C TRP A 76 15.85 -31.97 -11.88
N SER A 77 15.66 -31.41 -13.07
CA SER A 77 16.73 -31.07 -14.00
C SER A 77 16.32 -29.91 -14.92
N PRO A 78 17.27 -29.21 -15.54
CA PRO A 78 16.96 -28.16 -16.51
C PRO A 78 16.16 -28.67 -17.73
N SER A 79 16.31 -29.94 -18.11
CA SER A 79 15.51 -30.58 -19.16
C SER A 79 14.04 -30.74 -18.75
N ILE A 80 13.77 -31.07 -17.48
CA ILE A 80 12.41 -31.15 -16.94
C ILE A 80 11.74 -29.76 -16.99
N TYR A 81 12.48 -28.70 -16.64
CA TYR A 81 11.99 -27.33 -16.79
C TYR A 81 11.60 -27.01 -18.23
N GLN A 82 12.48 -27.31 -19.19
CA GLN A 82 12.20 -27.08 -20.62
C GLN A 82 10.96 -27.83 -21.11
N GLU A 83 10.81 -29.09 -20.70
CA GLU A 83 9.67 -29.94 -21.04
C GLU A 83 8.34 -29.31 -20.59
N PHE A 84 8.22 -28.98 -19.29
CA PHE A 84 6.99 -28.37 -18.77
C PHE A 84 6.76 -26.95 -19.30
N LEU A 85 7.83 -26.18 -19.54
CA LEU A 85 7.74 -24.87 -20.18
C LEU A 85 7.10 -24.97 -21.56
N ASP A 86 7.58 -25.91 -22.39
CA ASP A 86 7.05 -26.12 -23.74
C ASP A 86 5.60 -26.61 -23.71
N LEU A 87 5.28 -27.58 -22.85
CA LEU A 87 3.91 -28.10 -22.70
C LEU A 87 2.91 -27.02 -22.26
N VAL A 88 3.29 -26.18 -21.29
CA VAL A 88 2.42 -25.11 -20.81
C VAL A 88 2.27 -24.02 -21.87
N ILE A 89 3.34 -23.62 -22.55
CA ILE A 89 3.27 -22.64 -23.64
C ILE A 89 2.35 -23.16 -24.75
N GLU A 90 2.52 -24.40 -25.20
CA GLU A 90 1.70 -25.00 -26.26
C GLU A 90 0.22 -24.98 -25.90
N TYR A 91 -0.13 -25.43 -24.70
CA TYR A 91 -1.50 -25.37 -24.20
C TYR A 91 -2.04 -23.94 -24.18
N ARG A 92 -1.28 -22.99 -23.61
CA ARG A 92 -1.75 -21.61 -23.46
C ARG A 92 -1.90 -20.89 -24.80
N GLN A 93 -1.05 -21.18 -25.77
CA GLN A 93 -1.18 -20.68 -27.13
C GLN A 93 -2.41 -21.26 -27.84
N LYS A 94 -2.69 -22.54 -27.66
CA LYS A 94 -3.91 -23.18 -28.17
C LYS A 94 -5.18 -22.54 -27.61
N GLU A 95 -5.16 -22.19 -26.32
CA GLU A 95 -6.23 -21.44 -25.64
C GLU A 95 -6.20 -19.92 -25.95
N LYS A 96 -5.32 -19.47 -26.85
CA LYS A 96 -5.18 -18.08 -27.30
C LYS A 96 -4.85 -17.09 -26.17
N PHE A 97 -4.15 -17.52 -25.13
CA PHE A 97 -3.65 -16.61 -24.10
C PHE A 97 -2.40 -15.87 -24.60
N HIS A 98 -2.52 -14.56 -24.81
CA HIS A 98 -1.40 -13.71 -25.21
C HIS A 98 -1.61 -12.24 -24.82
N GLY A 99 -0.52 -11.49 -24.67
CA GLY A 99 -0.57 -10.04 -24.47
C GLY A 99 -0.97 -9.65 -23.05
N LYS A 100 -1.64 -8.51 -22.90
CA LYS A 100 -2.17 -8.02 -21.62
C LYS A 100 -3.67 -8.31 -21.57
N PHE A 101 -4.11 -9.07 -20.58
CA PHE A 101 -5.52 -9.42 -20.43
C PHE A 101 -5.89 -9.73 -18.98
N ILE A 102 -7.20 -9.66 -18.68
CA ILE A 102 -7.78 -10.13 -17.41
C ILE A 102 -8.47 -11.47 -17.66
N GLN A 103 -8.12 -12.49 -16.89
CA GLN A 103 -8.71 -13.82 -17.03
C GLN A 103 -9.99 -13.94 -16.19
N SER A 104 -11.07 -14.43 -16.80
CA SER A 104 -12.31 -14.72 -16.06
C SER A 104 -12.22 -16.08 -15.36
N LEU A 105 -12.71 -16.14 -14.12
CA LEU A 105 -12.82 -17.36 -13.34
C LEU A 105 -14.26 -17.49 -12.79
N PRO A 106 -15.10 -18.35 -13.39
CA PRO A 106 -16.42 -18.66 -12.83
C PRO A 106 -16.29 -19.59 -11.63
N LEU A 107 -17.01 -19.26 -10.57
CA LEU A 107 -17.07 -19.96 -9.30
C LEU A 107 -18.52 -20.27 -8.96
N VAL A 108 -18.72 -21.35 -8.22
CA VAL A 108 -20.02 -21.76 -7.67
C VAL A 108 -19.97 -21.64 -6.14
N SER A 109 -21.13 -21.76 -5.49
CA SER A 109 -21.15 -21.93 -4.02
C SER A 109 -20.25 -23.09 -3.62
N ASP A 110 -19.48 -22.89 -2.56
CA ASP A 110 -18.54 -23.85 -1.98
C ASP A 110 -17.30 -24.13 -2.84
N SER A 111 -17.07 -23.34 -3.90
CA SER A 111 -15.74 -23.23 -4.50
C SER A 111 -14.70 -22.78 -3.48
N ARG A 112 -13.47 -23.27 -3.62
CA ARG A 112 -12.33 -22.87 -2.80
C ARG A 112 -11.21 -22.34 -3.69
N ILE A 113 -10.67 -21.18 -3.36
CA ILE A 113 -9.42 -20.69 -3.94
C ILE A 113 -8.31 -20.80 -2.89
N ILE A 114 -7.23 -21.46 -3.26
CA ILE A 114 -5.99 -21.54 -2.49
C ILE A 114 -5.04 -20.54 -3.12
N MET A 115 -4.84 -19.42 -2.45
CA MET A 115 -4.02 -18.33 -2.96
C MET A 115 -2.65 -18.38 -2.32
N PHE A 116 -1.61 -18.39 -3.16
CA PHE A 116 -0.23 -18.15 -2.81
C PHE A 116 0.15 -16.74 -3.24
N GLY A 117 0.69 -15.99 -2.29
CA GLY A 117 1.32 -14.70 -2.49
C GLY A 117 2.70 -14.83 -3.15
N ASP A 118 3.58 -13.88 -2.86
CA ASP A 118 4.91 -13.81 -3.43
C ASP A 118 5.80 -14.95 -2.90
N LEU A 119 6.16 -15.89 -3.79
CA LEU A 119 6.98 -17.07 -3.46
C LEU A 119 8.49 -16.83 -3.62
N GLN A 120 8.91 -15.99 -4.57
CA GLN A 120 10.31 -15.61 -4.75
C GLN A 120 11.29 -16.80 -4.76
N GLY A 121 10.98 -17.84 -5.50
CA GLY A 121 11.83 -19.02 -5.61
C GLY A 121 11.98 -19.84 -4.33
N ALA A 122 11.06 -19.73 -3.37
CA ALA A 122 11.05 -20.56 -2.17
C ALA A 122 10.50 -21.96 -2.46
N TYR A 123 11.33 -22.77 -3.12
CA TYR A 123 10.98 -24.13 -3.51
C TYR A 123 10.57 -24.99 -2.31
N HIS A 124 11.35 -24.96 -1.23
CA HIS A 124 11.09 -25.76 -0.03
C HIS A 124 9.77 -25.40 0.65
N SER A 125 9.46 -24.10 0.77
CA SER A 125 8.18 -23.61 1.28
C SER A 125 7.01 -24.17 0.47
N LEU A 126 7.06 -24.02 -0.86
CA LEU A 126 5.99 -24.51 -1.73
C LEU A 126 5.82 -26.03 -1.63
N VAL A 127 6.91 -26.80 -1.52
CA VAL A 127 6.83 -28.26 -1.33
C VAL A 127 6.14 -28.62 -0.02
N ARG A 128 6.44 -27.94 1.09
CA ARG A 128 5.76 -28.15 2.38
C ARG A 128 4.28 -27.76 2.33
N ASP A 129 3.96 -26.67 1.65
CA ASP A 129 2.57 -26.26 1.48
C ASP A 129 1.77 -27.31 0.68
N LEU A 130 2.35 -27.83 -0.41
CA LEU A 130 1.73 -28.90 -1.20
C LEU A 130 1.61 -30.20 -0.41
N GLU A 131 2.60 -30.55 0.43
CA GLU A 131 2.51 -31.68 1.37
C GLU A 131 1.32 -31.53 2.31
N PHE A 132 1.14 -30.35 2.90
CA PHE A 132 -0.03 -30.09 3.73
C PHE A 132 -1.34 -30.25 2.93
N LEU A 133 -1.41 -29.72 1.70
CA LEU A 133 -2.60 -29.88 0.86
C LEU A 133 -2.87 -31.35 0.51
N GLN A 134 -1.83 -32.15 0.29
CA GLN A 134 -1.94 -33.58 0.03
C GLN A 134 -2.45 -34.33 1.26
N GLN A 135 -1.93 -34.02 2.44
CA GLN A 135 -2.38 -34.60 3.71
C GLN A 135 -3.85 -34.24 4.03
N LYS A 136 -4.32 -33.09 3.55
CA LYS A 136 -5.74 -32.68 3.64
C LYS A 136 -6.61 -33.27 2.53
N GLY A 137 -6.07 -34.08 1.62
CA GLY A 137 -6.79 -34.68 0.50
C GLY A 137 -7.23 -33.67 -0.57
N ILE A 138 -6.65 -32.46 -0.58
CA ILE A 138 -6.99 -31.39 -1.52
C ILE A 138 -6.30 -31.64 -2.86
N ILE A 139 -5.05 -32.11 -2.82
CA ILE A 139 -4.30 -32.58 -3.98
C ILE A 139 -3.94 -34.05 -3.79
N LYS A 140 -3.75 -34.77 -4.89
CA LYS A 140 -3.26 -36.14 -4.89
C LYS A 140 -1.73 -36.16 -4.99
N GLU A 141 -1.16 -37.34 -4.76
CA GLU A 141 0.28 -37.59 -4.86
C GLU A 141 0.85 -37.22 -6.23
N ASP A 142 0.07 -37.37 -7.29
CA ASP A 142 0.45 -37.01 -8.66
C ASP A 142 0.27 -35.51 -8.98
N LEU A 143 0.01 -34.67 -7.96
CA LEU A 143 -0.24 -33.23 -8.03
C LEU A 143 -1.54 -32.82 -8.72
N THR A 144 -2.46 -33.75 -9.00
CA THR A 144 -3.80 -33.39 -9.47
C THR A 144 -4.68 -32.91 -8.32
N ILE A 145 -5.51 -31.90 -8.56
CA ILE A 145 -6.46 -31.40 -7.57
C ILE A 145 -7.63 -32.39 -7.47
N ALA A 146 -8.00 -32.76 -6.23
CA ALA A 146 -8.99 -33.79 -5.99
C ALA A 146 -10.44 -33.33 -6.26
N ASP A 147 -10.76 -32.08 -5.91
CA ASP A 147 -12.08 -31.49 -6.04
C ASP A 147 -12.15 -30.52 -7.23
N SER A 148 -13.20 -30.62 -8.05
CA SER A 148 -13.34 -29.81 -9.27
C SER A 148 -13.64 -28.33 -9.01
N ASN A 149 -14.11 -27.99 -7.81
CA ASN A 149 -14.44 -26.62 -7.40
C ASN A 149 -13.30 -25.95 -6.63
N THR A 150 -12.13 -26.62 -6.54
CA THR A 150 -10.93 -26.10 -5.91
C THR A 150 -9.98 -25.54 -6.96
N HIS A 151 -9.48 -24.34 -6.72
CA HIS A 151 -8.55 -23.63 -7.59
C HIS A 151 -7.31 -23.21 -6.82
N ILE A 152 -6.14 -23.23 -7.46
CA ILE A 152 -4.89 -22.69 -6.91
C ILE A 152 -4.50 -21.46 -7.72
N VAL A 153 -4.16 -20.37 -7.04
CA VAL A 153 -3.76 -19.11 -7.67
C VAL A 153 -2.43 -18.65 -7.11
N PHE A 154 -1.44 -18.45 -7.98
CA PHE A 154 -0.19 -17.78 -7.65
C PHE A 154 -0.27 -16.31 -8.05
N SER A 155 -0.02 -15.39 -7.12
CA SER A 155 -0.17 -13.95 -7.34
C SER A 155 0.90 -13.34 -8.25
N GLY A 156 2.04 -13.99 -8.43
CA GLY A 156 3.17 -13.42 -9.18
C GLY A 156 4.46 -13.45 -8.37
N ASN A 157 5.51 -12.81 -8.91
CA ASN A 157 6.82 -12.65 -8.27
C ASN A 157 7.41 -13.99 -7.79
N ILE A 158 7.31 -15.01 -8.65
CA ILE A 158 7.85 -16.35 -8.38
C ILE A 158 9.35 -16.39 -8.67
N VAL A 159 9.83 -15.63 -9.66
CA VAL A 159 11.20 -15.76 -10.19
C VAL A 159 12.17 -14.68 -9.71
N ASN A 160 12.29 -14.47 -8.40
CA ASN A 160 13.23 -13.47 -7.84
C ASN A 160 13.77 -13.87 -6.46
N ARG A 161 14.87 -13.24 -6.00
CA ARG A 161 15.35 -13.21 -4.60
C ARG A 161 15.72 -14.56 -3.93
N SER A 162 15.86 -15.64 -4.70
CA SER A 162 16.28 -16.98 -4.22
C SER A 162 17.18 -17.66 -5.26
N PRO A 163 18.02 -18.63 -4.87
CA PRO A 163 18.77 -19.46 -5.81
C PRO A 163 17.96 -20.61 -6.44
N TYR A 164 16.70 -20.82 -6.07
CA TYR A 164 15.90 -21.95 -6.56
C TYR A 164 14.78 -21.50 -7.49
N LEU A 165 15.06 -20.57 -8.42
CA LEU A 165 14.04 -19.98 -9.29
C LEU A 165 13.56 -21.00 -10.33
N LEU A 166 14.47 -21.71 -11.00
CA LEU A 166 14.08 -22.71 -12.00
C LEU A 166 13.32 -23.89 -11.37
N PRO A 167 13.75 -24.49 -10.24
CA PRO A 167 12.96 -25.51 -9.55
C PRO A 167 11.56 -25.03 -9.14
N THR A 168 11.45 -23.83 -8.58
CA THR A 168 10.15 -23.27 -8.15
C THR A 168 9.23 -23.03 -9.32
N LEU A 169 9.74 -22.42 -10.40
CA LEU A 169 8.96 -22.20 -11.62
C LEU A 169 8.56 -23.54 -12.27
N THR A 170 9.46 -24.53 -12.27
CA THR A 170 9.15 -25.88 -12.77
C THR A 170 7.97 -26.49 -12.01
N LEU A 171 7.96 -26.38 -10.68
CA LEU A 171 6.87 -26.89 -9.85
C LEU A 171 5.53 -26.19 -10.17
N VAL A 172 5.54 -24.88 -10.34
CA VAL A 172 4.33 -24.12 -10.75
C VAL A 172 3.86 -24.57 -12.13
N LEU A 173 4.77 -24.77 -13.08
CA LEU A 173 4.45 -25.26 -14.43
C LEU A 173 3.90 -26.70 -14.40
N MET A 174 4.41 -27.56 -13.54
CA MET A 174 3.87 -28.91 -13.33
C MET A 174 2.43 -28.87 -12.83
N LEU A 175 2.14 -28.01 -11.86
CA LEU A 175 0.77 -27.80 -11.34
C LEU A 175 -0.16 -27.27 -12.43
N MET A 176 0.30 -26.27 -13.21
CA MET A 176 -0.45 -25.73 -14.35
C MET A 176 -0.74 -26.77 -15.42
N TYR A 177 0.26 -27.59 -15.79
CA TYR A 177 0.11 -28.63 -16.80
C TYR A 177 -0.87 -29.73 -16.36
N LYS A 178 -0.76 -30.18 -15.10
CA LYS A 178 -1.61 -31.24 -14.55
C LYS A 178 -3.04 -30.76 -14.25
N ASN A 179 -3.23 -29.47 -14.01
CA ASN A 179 -4.52 -28.88 -13.62
C ASN A 179 -4.84 -27.61 -14.44
N PRO A 180 -4.92 -27.69 -15.78
CA PRO A 180 -4.91 -26.52 -16.66
C PRO A 180 -6.15 -25.61 -16.57
N LYS A 181 -7.21 -26.06 -15.87
CA LYS A 181 -8.43 -25.31 -15.59
C LYS A 181 -8.56 -24.85 -14.14
N GLN A 182 -7.65 -25.27 -13.26
CA GLN A 182 -7.76 -25.04 -11.82
C GLN A 182 -6.53 -24.34 -11.23
N VAL A 183 -5.36 -24.39 -11.88
CA VAL A 183 -4.15 -23.68 -11.44
C VAL A 183 -3.91 -22.46 -12.32
N PHE A 184 -3.79 -21.28 -11.69
CA PHE A 184 -3.58 -20.00 -12.35
C PHE A 184 -2.33 -19.32 -11.83
N PHE A 185 -1.61 -18.65 -12.72
CA PHE A 185 -0.39 -17.90 -12.40
C PHE A 185 -0.52 -16.48 -12.95
N ILE A 186 -0.67 -15.50 -12.06
CA ILE A 186 -0.80 -14.07 -12.39
C ILE A 186 0.58 -13.50 -12.70
N ARG A 187 0.65 -12.60 -13.69
CA ARG A 187 1.89 -11.92 -14.09
C ARG A 187 2.26 -10.83 -13.07
N GLY A 188 3.23 -11.12 -12.22
CA GLY A 188 3.82 -10.15 -11.28
C GLY A 188 4.77 -9.17 -11.95
N LYS A 189 5.40 -8.30 -11.13
CA LYS A 189 6.34 -7.26 -11.60
C LYS A 189 7.58 -7.91 -12.21
N ASP A 190 8.08 -8.96 -11.57
CA ASP A 190 9.25 -9.71 -12.03
C ASP A 190 8.96 -10.53 -13.31
N GLU A 191 7.68 -10.79 -13.61
CA GLU A 191 7.24 -11.47 -14.84
C GLU A 191 6.80 -10.48 -15.96
N GLN A 192 6.97 -9.17 -15.79
CA GLN A 192 6.58 -8.15 -16.78
C GLN A 192 7.74 -7.49 -17.56
N HIS A 193 8.92 -7.38 -16.95
CA HIS A 193 9.99 -6.54 -17.50
C HIS A 193 10.75 -7.23 -18.67
N LYS A 194 10.80 -6.56 -19.83
CA LYS A 194 11.60 -6.97 -21.00
C LYS A 194 13.11 -6.88 -20.78
N GLU A 195 13.56 -5.96 -19.93
CA GLU A 195 14.98 -5.67 -19.69
C GLU A 195 15.54 -6.28 -18.40
N LEU A 196 14.67 -6.81 -17.52
CA LEU A 196 15.07 -7.63 -16.39
C LEU A 196 14.95 -9.10 -16.77
N ARG A 197 15.94 -9.57 -17.54
CA ARG A 197 16.50 -10.86 -17.16
C ARG A 197 17.04 -10.61 -15.75
N ASN A 198 16.30 -10.98 -14.70
CA ASN A 198 16.80 -10.90 -13.34
C ASN A 198 18.24 -11.40 -13.39
N GLU A 199 19.23 -10.58 -13.01
CA GLU A 199 20.64 -10.99 -13.05
C GLU A 199 20.76 -12.38 -12.41
N LEU A 200 19.96 -12.63 -11.36
CA LEU A 200 19.75 -13.91 -10.69
C LEU A 200 19.17 -15.03 -11.56
N PHE A 201 18.05 -14.81 -12.25
CA PHE A 201 17.44 -15.84 -13.10
C PHE A 201 18.35 -16.17 -14.30
N GLY A 202 18.93 -15.14 -14.93
CA GLY A 202 19.95 -15.33 -15.95
C GLY A 202 21.20 -16.04 -15.42
N GLN A 203 21.65 -15.71 -14.21
CA GLN A 203 22.76 -16.39 -13.54
C GLN A 203 22.46 -17.87 -13.28
N GLU A 204 21.26 -18.21 -12.82
CA GLU A 204 20.86 -19.60 -12.61
C GLU A 204 20.79 -20.35 -13.95
N VAL A 205 20.17 -19.76 -14.98
CA VAL A 205 20.11 -20.36 -16.32
C VAL A 205 21.52 -20.55 -16.91
N GLY A 206 22.38 -19.54 -16.87
CA GLY A 206 23.75 -19.59 -17.41
C GLY A 206 24.68 -20.56 -16.68
N GLN A 207 24.25 -21.14 -15.56
CA GLN A 207 24.97 -22.25 -14.93
C GLN A 207 24.65 -23.62 -15.52
N PHE A 208 23.44 -23.77 -16.07
CA PHE A 208 22.97 -25.03 -16.61
C PHE A 208 23.07 -25.10 -18.14
N PHE A 209 23.17 -23.96 -18.82
CA PHE A 209 23.10 -23.84 -20.27
C PHE A 209 24.25 -23.00 -20.83
N ASP A 210 24.71 -23.36 -22.04
CA ASP A 210 25.66 -22.54 -22.79
C ASP A 210 24.99 -21.26 -23.31
N ASN A 211 25.78 -20.21 -23.62
CA ASN A 211 25.29 -18.88 -23.98
C ASN A 211 24.19 -18.86 -25.06
N GLY A 212 24.23 -19.78 -26.03
CA GLY A 212 23.21 -19.91 -27.08
C GLY A 212 21.89 -20.51 -26.58
N GLU A 213 21.97 -21.54 -25.74
CA GLU A 213 20.81 -22.22 -25.15
C GLU A 213 20.15 -21.37 -24.07
N GLU A 214 20.95 -20.65 -23.26
CA GLU A 214 20.49 -19.66 -22.30
C GLU A 214 19.56 -18.65 -22.99
N LYS A 215 20.03 -18.02 -24.08
CA LYS A 215 19.25 -17.01 -24.80
C LYS A 215 17.92 -17.56 -25.29
N LYS A 216 17.90 -18.79 -25.82
CA LYS A 216 16.68 -19.47 -26.29
C LYS A 216 15.72 -19.76 -25.14
N LEU A 217 16.23 -20.22 -24.00
CA LEU A 217 15.42 -20.51 -22.82
C LEU A 217 14.83 -19.25 -22.20
N MET A 218 15.61 -18.18 -22.13
CA MET A 218 15.16 -16.87 -21.68
C MET A 218 14.02 -16.35 -22.57
N GLN A 219 14.15 -16.47 -23.89
CA GLN A 219 13.09 -16.10 -24.83
C GLN A 219 11.80 -16.91 -24.63
N LYS A 220 11.91 -18.24 -24.48
CA LYS A 220 10.76 -19.10 -24.18
C LYS A 220 10.11 -18.76 -22.84
N THR A 221 10.91 -18.47 -21.82
CA THR A 221 10.40 -18.05 -20.50
C THR A 221 9.64 -16.73 -20.61
N SER A 222 10.18 -15.74 -21.35
CA SER A 222 9.45 -14.49 -21.63
C SER A 222 8.17 -14.72 -22.45
N GLN A 223 8.17 -15.71 -23.36
CA GLN A 223 6.97 -16.11 -24.10
C GLN A 223 5.90 -16.66 -23.17
N LEU A 224 6.26 -17.56 -22.23
CA LEU A 224 5.36 -18.01 -21.16
C LEU A 224 4.79 -16.81 -20.39
N PHE A 225 5.64 -15.91 -19.91
CA PHE A 225 5.17 -14.75 -19.13
C PHE A 225 4.18 -13.90 -19.92
N ASN A 226 4.41 -13.68 -21.21
CA ASN A 226 3.47 -13.00 -22.11
C ASN A 226 2.12 -13.70 -22.30
N THR A 227 1.98 -14.96 -21.89
CA THR A 227 0.69 -15.65 -21.85
C THR A 227 -0.02 -15.53 -20.49
N LEU A 228 0.64 -15.08 -19.42
CA LEU A 228 0.03 -14.99 -18.08
C LEU A 228 -0.96 -13.82 -17.97
N PRO A 229 -2.09 -13.95 -17.26
CA PRO A 229 -3.03 -12.84 -17.05
C PRO A 229 -2.46 -11.76 -16.13
N MET A 230 -2.93 -10.52 -16.30
CA MET A 230 -2.60 -9.38 -15.42
C MET A 230 -3.38 -9.43 -14.11
N ALA A 231 -4.58 -9.98 -14.14
CA ALA A 231 -5.46 -10.20 -12.99
C ALA A 231 -6.44 -11.33 -13.30
N ILE A 232 -7.08 -11.87 -12.27
CA ILE A 232 -8.19 -12.81 -12.39
C ILE A 232 -9.46 -12.14 -11.87
N ALA A 233 -10.49 -12.11 -12.69
CA ALA A 233 -11.82 -11.63 -12.34
C ALA A 233 -12.73 -12.81 -12.02
N CYS A 234 -13.09 -12.94 -10.75
CA CYS A 234 -13.92 -14.01 -10.24
C CYS A 234 -15.41 -13.65 -10.32
N THR A 235 -16.19 -14.53 -10.92
CA THR A 235 -17.66 -14.42 -10.99
C THR A 235 -18.30 -15.53 -10.16
N VAL A 236 -19.21 -15.18 -9.25
CA VAL A 236 -19.91 -16.18 -8.42
C VAL A 236 -21.29 -16.41 -9.02
N ASN A 237 -21.67 -17.67 -9.26
CA ASN A 237 -22.97 -18.07 -9.81
C ASN A 237 -23.36 -17.36 -11.13
N LYS A 238 -22.38 -17.19 -12.04
CA LYS A 238 -22.52 -16.53 -13.34
C LYS A 238 -22.94 -15.05 -13.28
N ALA A 239 -22.80 -14.39 -12.12
CA ALA A 239 -22.97 -12.95 -11.98
C ALA A 239 -21.81 -12.18 -12.63
N LYS A 240 -21.87 -10.84 -12.57
CA LYS A 240 -20.72 -9.98 -12.90
C LYS A 240 -19.53 -10.28 -11.97
N PRO A 241 -18.30 -9.90 -12.37
CA PRO A 241 -17.14 -10.03 -11.48
C PRO A 241 -17.37 -9.31 -10.16
N THR A 242 -17.08 -9.99 -9.04
CA THR A 242 -17.26 -9.48 -7.67
C THR A 242 -16.02 -9.62 -6.80
N LEU A 243 -15.01 -10.37 -7.25
CA LEU A 243 -13.70 -10.53 -6.61
C LEU A 243 -12.61 -10.38 -7.66
N LEU A 244 -11.55 -9.64 -7.32
CA LEU A 244 -10.34 -9.54 -8.15
C LEU A 244 -9.15 -10.16 -7.42
N LEU A 245 -8.38 -10.97 -8.15
CA LEU A 245 -7.08 -11.47 -7.71
C LEU A 245 -6.00 -10.80 -8.55
N THR A 246 -4.99 -10.19 -7.90
CA THR A 246 -3.93 -9.43 -8.57
C THR A 246 -2.55 -9.76 -8.00
N SER A 247 -1.49 -9.26 -8.63
CA SER A 247 -0.12 -9.41 -8.13
C SER A 247 0.24 -8.40 -7.04
N GLY A 248 -0.14 -7.14 -7.19
CA GLY A 248 0.25 -6.08 -6.25
C GLY A 248 -0.60 -4.82 -6.36
N GLY A 249 -1.89 -4.97 -6.69
CA GLY A 249 -2.87 -3.88 -6.75
C GLY A 249 -3.42 -3.60 -8.14
N LEU A 250 -4.22 -2.54 -8.25
CA LEU A 250 -4.83 -2.09 -9.51
C LEU A 250 -3.89 -1.17 -10.29
N SER A 251 -2.96 -1.76 -11.04
CA SER A 251 -2.10 -0.98 -11.94
C SER A 251 -2.92 -0.18 -12.98
N PRO A 252 -2.38 0.90 -13.56
CA PRO A 252 -3.05 1.63 -14.64
C PRO A 252 -3.51 0.72 -15.78
N GLU A 253 -2.69 -0.28 -16.13
CA GLU A 253 -3.03 -1.30 -17.13
C GLU A 253 -4.23 -2.14 -16.70
N ILE A 254 -4.28 -2.63 -15.46
CA ILE A 254 -5.43 -3.40 -14.97
C ILE A 254 -6.70 -2.55 -15.02
N LYS A 255 -6.61 -1.27 -14.65
CA LYS A 255 -7.75 -0.33 -14.72
C LYS A 255 -8.24 -0.10 -16.14
N ASP A 256 -7.33 0.06 -17.10
CA ASP A 256 -7.66 0.22 -18.52
C ASP A 256 -8.30 -1.06 -19.09
N LEU A 257 -7.69 -2.22 -18.83
CA LEU A 257 -8.20 -3.52 -19.27
C LEU A 257 -9.57 -3.83 -18.66
N ALA A 258 -9.78 -3.48 -17.39
CA ALA A 258 -11.06 -3.64 -16.70
C ALA A 258 -12.20 -2.89 -17.42
N GLN A 259 -11.90 -1.76 -18.05
CA GLN A 259 -12.90 -0.96 -18.77
C GLN A 259 -13.10 -1.40 -20.22
N THR A 260 -12.05 -1.94 -20.85
CA THR A 260 -12.02 -2.20 -22.31
C THR A 260 -12.27 -3.66 -22.69
N GLN A 261 -11.93 -4.61 -21.82
CA GLN A 261 -12.06 -6.05 -22.11
C GLN A 261 -13.41 -6.62 -21.68
N LYS A 262 -13.83 -7.71 -22.32
CA LYS A 262 -15.04 -8.47 -21.93
C LYS A 262 -14.65 -9.68 -21.07
N PRO A 263 -15.31 -9.91 -19.91
CA PRO A 263 -16.37 -9.07 -19.35
C PRO A 263 -15.82 -7.75 -18.80
N THR A 264 -16.56 -6.65 -19.03
CA THR A 264 -16.19 -5.35 -18.47
C THR A 264 -16.33 -5.39 -16.96
N ILE A 265 -15.29 -4.94 -16.26
CA ILE A 265 -15.20 -4.92 -14.80
C ILE A 265 -15.49 -3.50 -14.32
N SER A 266 -16.62 -3.35 -13.63
CA SER A 266 -16.92 -2.14 -12.88
C SER A 266 -16.36 -2.29 -11.47
N LEU A 267 -15.50 -1.36 -11.03
CA LEU A 267 -15.01 -1.35 -9.64
C LEU A 267 -16.15 -1.15 -8.61
N LEU A 268 -17.32 -0.66 -9.03
CA LEU A 268 -18.50 -0.58 -8.16
C LEU A 268 -19.12 -1.97 -7.86
N ASP A 269 -18.91 -2.93 -8.75
CA ASP A 269 -19.42 -4.30 -8.60
C ASP A 269 -18.47 -5.17 -7.75
N ILE A 270 -17.18 -4.83 -7.69
CA ILE A 270 -16.17 -5.54 -6.90
C ILE A 270 -16.39 -5.35 -5.40
N LYS A 271 -16.32 -6.45 -4.64
CA LYS A 271 -16.56 -6.52 -3.20
C LYS A 271 -15.29 -6.78 -2.39
N ALA A 272 -14.29 -7.43 -2.99
CA ALA A 272 -12.98 -7.64 -2.38
C ALA A 272 -11.88 -7.75 -3.44
N ILE A 273 -10.66 -7.40 -3.05
CA ILE A 273 -9.44 -7.63 -3.84
C ILE A 273 -8.50 -8.47 -2.98
N CYS A 274 -7.91 -9.52 -3.56
CA CYS A 274 -6.81 -10.26 -2.96
C CYS A 274 -5.57 -10.09 -3.84
N GLN A 275 -4.42 -9.85 -3.24
CA GLN A 275 -3.19 -9.54 -3.95
C GLN A 275 -1.96 -10.16 -3.29
N GLY A 276 -0.89 -10.31 -4.07
CA GLY A 276 0.46 -10.53 -3.55
C GLY A 276 1.02 -9.29 -2.84
N VAL A 277 2.30 -9.31 -2.50
CA VAL A 277 2.91 -8.25 -1.67
C VAL A 277 3.04 -6.97 -2.48
N SER A 278 2.36 -5.91 -2.03
CA SER A 278 2.59 -4.56 -2.57
C SER A 278 3.81 -3.92 -1.89
N GLU A 279 4.53 -3.06 -2.61
CA GLU A 279 5.69 -2.32 -2.06
C GLU A 279 5.36 -1.54 -0.78
N LYS A 280 4.14 -1.02 -0.64
CA LYS A 280 3.68 -0.29 0.55
C LYS A 280 3.64 -1.16 1.83
N PHE A 281 3.48 -2.47 1.69
CA PHE A 281 3.26 -3.39 2.81
C PHE A 281 4.39 -4.41 2.97
N ILE A 282 5.46 -4.31 2.18
CA ILE A 282 6.56 -5.27 2.21
C ILE A 282 7.30 -5.29 3.56
N TYR A 283 7.33 -4.16 4.28
CA TYR A 283 7.95 -4.04 5.60
C TYR A 283 6.99 -4.34 6.76
N ALA A 284 5.75 -4.74 6.45
CA ALA A 284 4.77 -5.00 7.48
C ALA A 284 5.02 -6.36 8.14
N ARG A 285 5.26 -6.32 9.45
CA ARG A 285 5.27 -7.51 10.30
C ARG A 285 3.91 -8.18 10.24
N SER A 286 3.88 -9.36 9.64
CA SER A 286 2.69 -10.18 9.51
C SER A 286 3.05 -11.65 9.54
N SER A 287 2.05 -12.48 9.83
CA SER A 287 2.12 -13.93 9.73
C SER A 287 1.76 -14.43 8.31
N GLY A 288 1.60 -13.52 7.34
CA GLY A 288 1.32 -13.80 5.94
C GLY A 288 0.18 -12.95 5.35
N LEU A 289 -0.87 -12.65 6.13
CA LEU A 289 -2.06 -11.95 5.64
C LEU A 289 -2.25 -10.58 6.30
N ILE A 290 -2.54 -9.56 5.49
CA ILE A 290 -2.77 -8.18 5.93
C ILE A 290 -4.02 -7.62 5.27
N LEU A 291 -4.89 -6.98 6.07
CA LEU A 291 -5.93 -6.09 5.57
C LEU A 291 -5.33 -4.71 5.29
N SER A 292 -5.15 -4.41 4.01
CA SER A 292 -4.52 -3.20 3.49
C SER A 292 -5.50 -2.02 3.45
N GLU A 293 -4.99 -0.85 3.08
CA GLU A 293 -5.83 0.32 2.77
C GLU A 293 -6.88 -0.03 1.71
N GLN A 294 -8.09 0.53 1.87
CA GLN A 294 -9.15 0.31 0.89
C GLN A 294 -8.84 1.03 -0.43
N GLU A 295 -9.15 0.37 -1.55
CA GLU A 295 -9.09 0.97 -2.89
C GLU A 295 -10.52 1.20 -3.40
N TYR A 296 -10.89 2.45 -3.69
CA TYR A 296 -12.27 2.79 -4.08
C TYR A 296 -13.34 2.30 -3.07
N GLY A 297 -12.92 2.19 -1.80
CA GLY A 297 -13.69 1.61 -0.70
C GLY A 297 -13.95 0.11 -0.82
N ILE A 298 -13.08 -0.61 -1.53
CA ILE A 298 -13.04 -2.07 -1.58
C ILE A 298 -11.97 -2.52 -0.59
N ASN A 299 -12.27 -3.55 0.21
CA ASN A 299 -11.27 -4.16 1.09
C ASN A 299 -10.22 -4.92 0.27
N VAL A 300 -8.95 -4.72 0.63
CA VAL A 300 -7.79 -5.30 -0.07
C VAL A 300 -7.01 -6.20 0.89
N TRP A 301 -6.86 -7.47 0.52
CA TRP A 301 -6.09 -8.46 1.26
C TRP A 301 -4.73 -8.66 0.59
N THR A 302 -3.65 -8.38 1.32
CA THR A 302 -2.27 -8.58 0.85
C THR A 302 -1.70 -9.85 1.48
N LEU A 303 -1.11 -10.71 0.63
CA LEU A 303 -0.53 -11.99 1.03
C LEU A 303 0.96 -12.06 0.74
N ALA A 304 1.75 -12.34 1.77
CA ALA A 304 3.13 -12.80 1.68
C ALA A 304 3.18 -14.32 1.98
N SER A 305 3.93 -15.08 1.18
CA SER A 305 3.86 -16.55 1.26
C SER A 305 5.14 -17.26 1.64
N ALA A 306 6.30 -16.65 1.44
CA ALA A 306 7.57 -17.36 1.56
C ALA A 306 8.65 -16.60 2.35
N PRO A 307 9.32 -17.25 3.32
CA PRO A 307 10.38 -16.67 4.13
C PRO A 307 11.75 -16.91 3.50
N THR A 308 11.99 -16.38 2.30
CA THR A 308 13.33 -16.46 1.68
C THR A 308 14.39 -15.80 2.57
N PRO A 309 15.70 -16.10 2.40
CA PRO A 309 16.76 -15.40 3.13
C PRO A 309 16.71 -13.87 2.98
N VAL A 310 16.23 -13.38 1.84
CA VAL A 310 15.96 -11.94 1.62
C VAL A 310 14.80 -11.47 2.49
N TYR A 311 13.70 -12.21 2.53
CA TYR A 311 12.51 -11.82 3.31
C TYR A 311 12.72 -11.90 4.82
N THR A 312 13.43 -12.92 5.30
CA THR A 312 13.80 -13.04 6.71
C THR A 312 14.76 -11.94 7.15
N LYS A 313 15.68 -11.50 6.26
CA LYS A 313 16.69 -10.49 6.59
C LYS A 313 16.19 -9.05 6.46
N LEU A 314 15.46 -8.73 5.39
CA LEU A 314 15.02 -7.36 5.08
C LEU A 314 13.62 -7.04 5.63
N PHE A 315 12.75 -8.04 5.75
CA PHE A 315 11.32 -7.82 6.04
C PHE A 315 10.82 -8.53 7.29
N ASP A 316 11.70 -9.19 8.07
CA ASP A 316 11.35 -9.85 9.35
C ASP A 316 10.23 -10.90 9.17
N PHE A 317 10.17 -11.55 8.00
CA PHE A 317 9.12 -12.49 7.62
C PHE A 317 9.61 -13.95 7.67
N TYR A 318 8.96 -14.77 8.51
CA TYR A 318 9.40 -16.14 8.85
C TYR A 318 8.33 -17.21 8.66
N TYR A 319 7.37 -17.00 7.75
CA TYR A 319 6.24 -17.90 7.61
C TYR A 319 6.17 -18.51 6.22
N ASP A 320 6.02 -19.83 6.15
CA ASP A 320 5.34 -20.40 4.99
C ASP A 320 3.86 -20.09 5.19
N ALA A 321 3.23 -19.44 4.20
CA ALA A 321 1.88 -18.91 4.36
C ALA A 321 1.09 -18.93 3.05
N PHE A 322 -0.19 -19.27 3.14
CA PHE A 322 -1.14 -19.17 2.03
C PHE A 322 -2.55 -18.98 2.58
N CYS A 323 -3.50 -18.65 1.72
CA CYS A 323 -4.88 -18.43 2.13
C CYS A 323 -5.85 -19.41 1.48
N PHE A 324 -6.82 -19.87 2.26
CA PHE A 324 -8.07 -20.42 1.74
C PHE A 324 -9.11 -19.31 1.63
N ILE A 325 -9.64 -19.11 0.43
CA ILE A 325 -10.79 -18.26 0.16
C ILE A 325 -11.97 -19.20 -0.11
N ASP A 326 -12.85 -19.32 0.88
CA ASP A 326 -14.03 -20.18 0.82
C ASP A 326 -15.21 -19.37 0.27
N ILE A 327 -15.69 -19.73 -0.92
CA ILE A 327 -16.74 -19.02 -1.65
C ILE A 327 -18.11 -19.48 -1.18
N LYS A 328 -18.98 -18.52 -0.83
CA LYS A 328 -20.39 -18.76 -0.51
C LYS A 328 -21.30 -18.28 -1.64
N GLN A 329 -22.59 -18.10 -1.36
CA GLN A 329 -23.54 -17.66 -2.40
C GLN A 329 -23.16 -16.28 -2.97
N THR A 330 -22.55 -15.43 -2.14
CA THR A 330 -21.98 -14.12 -2.53
C THR A 330 -20.62 -13.89 -1.86
N ILE A 331 -19.83 -12.94 -2.38
CA ILE A 331 -18.52 -12.57 -1.82
C ILE A 331 -18.66 -11.96 -0.42
N GLU A 332 -19.78 -11.30 -0.12
CA GLU A 332 -20.09 -10.76 1.20
C GLU A 332 -20.24 -11.83 2.28
N GLN A 333 -20.63 -13.05 1.89
CA GLN A 333 -20.74 -14.21 2.78
C GLN A 333 -19.47 -15.07 2.80
N SER A 334 -18.55 -14.84 1.85
CA SER A 334 -17.31 -15.60 1.70
C SER A 334 -16.29 -15.21 2.77
N THR A 335 -15.36 -16.13 3.03
CA THR A 335 -14.30 -15.93 4.02
C THR A 335 -12.91 -16.11 3.42
N ILE A 336 -11.93 -15.45 4.01
CA ILE A 336 -10.50 -15.68 3.78
C ILE A 336 -9.85 -16.16 5.08
N LYS A 337 -9.06 -17.24 4.99
CA LYS A 337 -8.43 -17.90 6.12
C LYS A 337 -6.95 -18.05 5.85
N LEU A 338 -6.12 -17.53 6.75
CA LEU A 338 -4.67 -17.72 6.69
C LEU A 338 -4.31 -19.11 7.23
N LEU A 339 -3.49 -19.83 6.48
CA LEU A 339 -2.79 -21.03 6.93
C LEU A 339 -1.30 -20.72 6.89
N ASN A 340 -0.60 -20.95 7.99
CA ASN A 340 0.83 -20.69 8.05
C ASN A 340 1.56 -21.63 9.00
N GLN A 341 2.89 -21.62 8.88
CA GLN A 341 3.80 -22.15 9.89
C GLN A 341 4.98 -21.21 10.07
N ASP A 342 5.37 -20.98 11.32
CA ASP A 342 6.63 -20.28 11.63
C ASP A 342 7.81 -21.24 11.42
N ILE A 343 8.67 -20.95 10.45
CA ILE A 343 9.81 -21.82 10.09
C ILE A 343 10.86 -21.92 11.21
N ARG A 344 10.83 -21.02 12.20
CA ARG A 344 11.73 -21.05 13.36
C ARG A 344 11.28 -22.08 14.40
N THR A 345 9.97 -22.30 14.48
CA THR A 345 9.37 -23.25 15.44
C THR A 345 9.03 -24.60 14.81
N LYS A 346 8.77 -24.63 13.50
CA LYS A 346 8.43 -25.83 12.71
C LYS A 346 7.33 -26.69 13.32
N LYS A 347 6.31 -26.05 13.92
CA LYS A 347 5.15 -26.74 14.52
C LYS A 347 4.15 -27.31 13.49
N GLY A 348 4.42 -27.15 12.19
CA GLY A 348 3.54 -27.53 11.10
C GLY A 348 2.54 -26.44 10.74
N ILE A 349 1.92 -26.57 9.57
CA ILE A 349 0.94 -25.61 9.04
C ILE A 349 -0.38 -25.76 9.81
N SER A 350 -0.88 -24.63 10.32
CA SER A 350 -2.15 -24.58 11.04
C SER A 350 -2.97 -23.35 10.62
N PRO A 351 -4.31 -23.40 10.74
CA PRO A 351 -5.13 -22.21 10.57
C PRO A 351 -4.78 -21.16 11.63
N ASP A 352 -4.55 -19.93 11.19
CA ASP A 352 -4.37 -18.76 12.05
C ASP A 352 -5.74 -18.08 12.24
N THR A 353 -5.99 -17.00 11.51
CA THR A 353 -7.22 -16.21 11.65
C THR A 353 -8.11 -16.32 10.41
N THR A 354 -9.43 -16.31 10.61
CA THR A 354 -10.44 -16.28 9.53
C THR A 354 -11.17 -14.95 9.53
N TYR A 355 -11.32 -14.35 8.35
CA TYR A 355 -11.99 -13.07 8.17
C TYR A 355 -13.08 -13.16 7.11
N CYS A 356 -14.06 -12.28 7.22
CA CYS A 356 -15.02 -12.01 6.16
C CYS A 356 -14.36 -11.28 5.00
N LEU A 357 -14.46 -11.88 3.81
CA LEU A 357 -13.72 -11.44 2.64
C LEU A 357 -14.08 -9.99 2.23
N ALA A 358 -15.38 -9.67 2.19
CA ALA A 358 -15.85 -8.34 1.79
C ALA A 358 -15.80 -7.30 2.92
N THR A 359 -15.98 -7.68 4.19
CA THR A 359 -16.12 -6.71 5.29
C THR A 359 -14.84 -6.50 6.10
N GLY A 360 -13.88 -7.43 6.04
CA GLY A 360 -12.67 -7.38 6.87
C GLY A 360 -12.86 -7.89 8.29
N SER A 361 -14.08 -8.24 8.69
CA SER A 361 -14.40 -8.63 10.06
C SER A 361 -13.85 -10.00 10.42
N GLU A 362 -13.23 -10.11 11.59
CA GLU A 362 -12.77 -11.40 12.10
C GLU A 362 -13.96 -12.29 12.46
N ILE A 363 -13.86 -13.57 12.10
CA ILE A 363 -14.77 -14.63 12.51
C ILE A 363 -14.30 -15.16 13.87
N THR A 364 -15.13 -14.97 14.89
CA THR A 364 -14.87 -15.40 16.26
C THR A 364 -15.99 -16.30 16.75
N LYS A 365 -15.88 -16.83 17.97
CA LYS A 365 -17.00 -17.59 18.59
C LYS A 365 -18.27 -16.75 18.73
N GLU A 366 -18.11 -15.45 18.99
CA GLU A 366 -19.21 -14.48 19.14
C GLU A 366 -19.73 -13.99 17.79
N ARG A 367 -18.91 -14.07 16.73
CA ARG A 367 -19.25 -13.71 15.36
C ARG A 367 -18.96 -14.86 14.41
N SER A 368 -19.89 -15.81 14.36
CA SER A 368 -19.75 -17.04 13.56
C SER A 368 -20.03 -16.85 12.06
N SER A 369 -20.48 -15.67 11.62
CA SER A 369 -20.82 -15.40 10.22
C SER A 369 -20.55 -13.96 9.81
N CYS A 370 -20.42 -13.75 8.50
CA CYS A 370 -20.26 -12.42 7.92
C CYS A 370 -21.55 -11.61 8.00
N SER A 371 -21.38 -10.30 8.27
CA SER A 371 -22.50 -9.38 8.35
C SER A 371 -23.05 -9.06 6.95
N ASN A 372 -24.37 -9.15 6.82
CA ASN A 372 -25.08 -8.73 5.60
C ASN A 372 -25.59 -7.28 5.69
N LYS A 373 -25.20 -6.52 6.72
CA LYS A 373 -25.64 -5.12 6.87
C LYS A 373 -24.95 -4.22 5.85
N PRO A 374 -25.65 -3.20 5.31
CA PRO A 374 -25.08 -2.29 4.33
C PRO A 374 -23.92 -1.48 4.92
N PRO A 375 -22.89 -1.14 4.12
CA PRO A 375 -21.76 -0.36 4.60
C PRO A 375 -22.16 1.09 4.93
N ILE A 376 -21.45 1.69 5.88
CA ILE A 376 -21.43 3.15 6.07
C ILE A 376 -20.33 3.69 5.15
N VAL A 377 -20.73 4.42 4.10
CA VAL A 377 -19.84 4.88 3.04
C VAL A 377 -19.44 6.34 3.26
N MET A 378 -18.14 6.60 3.24
CA MET A 378 -17.54 7.93 3.34
C MET A 378 -16.64 8.17 2.11
N GLY A 379 -16.66 9.38 1.56
CA GLY A 379 -15.73 9.83 0.53
C GLY A 379 -14.52 10.54 1.13
N CYS A 380 -13.37 10.46 0.48
CA CYS A 380 -12.17 11.20 0.84
C CYS A 380 -11.47 11.64 -0.46
N THR A 381 -11.44 12.95 -0.73
CA THR A 381 -10.72 13.52 -1.88
C THR A 381 -9.39 14.08 -1.43
N LEU A 382 -8.31 13.62 -2.06
CA LEU A 382 -6.93 13.89 -1.68
C LEU A 382 -6.07 14.08 -2.93
N ASP A 383 -4.92 14.72 -2.79
CA ASP A 383 -3.89 14.67 -3.82
C ASP A 383 -3.01 13.42 -3.62
N LEU A 384 -3.16 12.42 -4.49
CA LEU A 384 -2.37 11.18 -4.41
C LEU A 384 -1.29 11.10 -5.50
N SER A 385 -0.93 12.22 -6.13
CA SER A 385 -0.01 12.21 -7.29
C SER A 385 0.80 13.47 -7.56
N LYS A 386 0.57 14.56 -6.82
CA LYS A 386 1.25 15.85 -6.98
C LYS A 386 1.87 16.28 -5.65
N GLY A 387 2.01 17.59 -5.44
CA GLY A 387 2.84 18.16 -4.37
C GLY A 387 2.36 17.87 -2.93
N LEU A 388 1.10 17.44 -2.74
CA LEU A 388 0.56 17.05 -1.43
C LEU A 388 0.44 15.52 -1.28
N GLN A 389 1.01 14.74 -2.20
CA GLN A 389 0.98 13.28 -2.14
C GLN A 389 1.54 12.71 -0.82
N PRO A 390 2.72 13.12 -0.32
CA PRO A 390 3.25 12.53 0.92
C PRO A 390 2.31 12.74 2.12
N MET A 391 1.86 13.98 2.33
CA MET A 391 0.90 14.31 3.39
C MET A 391 -0.43 13.56 3.22
N SER A 392 -0.95 13.48 2.00
CA SER A 392 -2.20 12.77 1.71
C SER A 392 -2.11 11.27 1.98
N GLU A 393 -0.99 10.64 1.61
CA GLU A 393 -0.73 9.23 1.90
C GLU A 393 -0.61 9.01 3.43
N SER A 394 0.06 9.89 4.17
CA SER A 394 0.11 9.82 5.63
C SER A 394 -1.29 9.90 6.26
N VAL A 395 -2.12 10.88 5.88
CA VAL A 395 -3.51 10.99 6.38
C VAL A 395 -4.34 9.74 6.04
N LYS A 396 -4.26 9.30 4.77
CA LYS A 396 -4.97 8.10 4.28
C LYS A 396 -4.57 6.86 5.06
N GLN A 397 -3.28 6.68 5.32
CA GLN A 397 -2.74 5.54 6.04
C GLN A 397 -3.25 5.51 7.49
N GLY A 398 -3.12 6.62 8.21
CA GLY A 398 -3.59 6.74 9.59
C GLY A 398 -5.09 6.47 9.74
N LEU A 399 -5.89 7.07 8.85
CA LEU A 399 -7.33 6.82 8.79
C LEU A 399 -7.63 5.35 8.50
N SER A 400 -6.93 4.76 7.53
CA SER A 400 -7.13 3.36 7.13
C SER A 400 -6.76 2.37 8.25
N PHE A 401 -5.69 2.61 9.01
CA PHE A 401 -5.39 1.79 10.19
C PHE A 401 -6.57 1.75 11.15
N ARG A 402 -7.13 2.92 11.48
CA ARG A 402 -8.23 3.00 12.43
C ARG A 402 -9.52 2.36 11.92
N ILE A 403 -9.84 2.57 10.64
CA ILE A 403 -11.01 2.00 9.96
C ILE A 403 -10.88 0.47 9.84
N ASN A 404 -9.71 -0.03 9.45
CA ASN A 404 -9.46 -1.46 9.33
C ASN A 404 -9.55 -2.17 10.68
N ASN A 405 -8.98 -1.59 11.76
CA ASN A 405 -9.16 -2.13 13.10
C ASN A 405 -10.65 -2.21 13.48
N GLN A 406 -11.44 -1.17 13.17
CA GLN A 406 -12.87 -1.20 13.44
C GLN A 406 -13.60 -2.27 12.63
N ASN A 407 -13.24 -2.46 11.36
CA ASN A 407 -13.84 -3.47 10.51
C ASN A 407 -13.51 -4.89 10.97
N ILE A 408 -12.26 -5.15 11.37
CA ILE A 408 -11.82 -6.39 12.04
C ILE A 408 -12.69 -6.65 13.27
N ASP A 409 -12.90 -5.62 14.11
CA ASP A 409 -13.75 -5.67 15.30
C ASP A 409 -15.27 -5.77 14.99
N GLY A 410 -15.68 -5.82 13.71
CA GLY A 410 -17.07 -6.05 13.28
C GLY A 410 -17.81 -4.83 12.73
N GLY A 411 -17.10 -3.74 12.48
CA GLY A 411 -17.68 -2.48 12.01
C GLY A 411 -18.47 -1.76 13.11
N ILE A 412 -19.43 -0.93 12.71
CA ILE A 412 -20.32 -0.19 13.62
C ILE A 412 -21.63 -0.95 13.75
N LYS A 413 -21.86 -1.62 14.87
CA LYS A 413 -23.08 -2.41 15.12
C LYS A 413 -23.36 -3.41 13.97
N GLY A 414 -22.30 -3.98 13.41
CA GLY A 414 -22.33 -4.90 12.26
C GLY A 414 -22.28 -4.23 10.87
N HIS A 415 -22.35 -2.91 10.78
CA HIS A 415 -22.18 -2.19 9.50
C HIS A 415 -20.68 -1.99 9.21
N PRO A 416 -20.15 -2.53 8.10
CA PRO A 416 -18.76 -2.27 7.72
C PRO A 416 -18.56 -0.80 7.34
N LEU A 417 -17.37 -0.26 7.63
CA LEU A 417 -16.96 1.06 7.23
C LEU A 417 -16.27 1.01 5.87
N LYS A 418 -16.70 1.88 4.95
CA LYS A 418 -16.13 2.02 3.60
C LYS A 418 -15.65 3.44 3.40
N VAL A 419 -14.36 3.63 3.14
CA VAL A 419 -13.77 4.93 2.75
C VAL A 419 -13.33 4.88 1.29
N VAL A 420 -13.94 5.73 0.47
CA VAL A 420 -13.65 5.85 -0.96
C VAL A 420 -12.64 6.98 -1.16
N TYR A 421 -11.38 6.60 -1.35
CA TYR A 421 -10.31 7.55 -1.66
C TYR A 421 -10.26 7.85 -3.16
N LEU A 422 -10.37 9.12 -3.55
CA LEU A 422 -10.22 9.57 -4.93
C LEU A 422 -9.13 10.64 -5.04
N ASN A 423 -8.34 10.54 -6.11
CA ASN A 423 -7.23 11.45 -6.38
C ASN A 423 -7.71 12.70 -7.12
N ASP A 424 -7.63 13.88 -6.51
CA ASP A 424 -7.92 15.18 -7.14
C ASP A 424 -6.69 15.88 -7.73
N GLN A 425 -5.50 15.32 -7.53
CA GLN A 425 -4.22 15.85 -8.06
C GLN A 425 -3.94 17.29 -7.64
N TYR A 426 -4.49 17.71 -6.50
CA TYR A 426 -4.47 19.08 -6.01
C TYR A 426 -5.09 20.10 -6.99
N THR A 427 -6.14 19.67 -7.71
CA THR A 427 -6.86 20.52 -8.68
C THR A 427 -8.33 20.74 -8.28
N PRO A 428 -8.79 22.00 -8.19
CA PRO A 428 -10.18 22.34 -7.85
C PRO A 428 -11.25 21.60 -8.65
N HIS A 429 -11.07 21.47 -9.96
CA HIS A 429 -12.03 20.81 -10.84
C HIS A 429 -12.23 19.33 -10.48
N LYS A 430 -11.14 18.57 -10.31
CA LYS A 430 -11.21 17.15 -9.97
C LYS A 430 -11.81 16.93 -8.59
N ALA A 431 -11.57 17.83 -7.64
CA ALA A 431 -12.22 17.76 -6.34
C ALA A 431 -13.76 17.85 -6.47
N VAL A 432 -14.27 18.77 -7.30
CA VAL A 432 -15.71 18.87 -7.59
C VAL A 432 -16.25 17.60 -8.27
N GLU A 433 -15.52 17.05 -9.24
CA GLU A 433 -15.86 15.77 -9.89
C GLU A 433 -15.90 14.61 -8.88
N ASN A 434 -14.95 14.56 -7.94
CA ASN A 434 -14.92 13.55 -6.88
C ASN A 434 -16.15 13.68 -5.96
N ILE A 435 -16.54 14.89 -5.57
CA ILE A 435 -17.77 15.12 -4.78
C ILE A 435 -19.02 14.63 -5.52
N GLU A 436 -19.14 14.92 -6.81
CA GLU A 436 -20.24 14.40 -7.63
C GLU A 436 -20.17 12.88 -7.77
N THR A 437 -18.98 12.30 -7.87
CA THR A 437 -18.78 10.85 -7.92
C THR A 437 -19.22 10.18 -6.62
N PHE A 438 -18.85 10.73 -5.46
CA PHE A 438 -19.30 10.23 -4.16
C PHE A 438 -20.82 10.21 -4.06
N LYS A 439 -21.48 11.29 -4.47
CA LYS A 439 -22.94 11.41 -4.44
C LYS A 439 -23.61 10.47 -5.45
N ASN A 440 -23.19 10.50 -6.70
CA ASN A 440 -23.92 9.88 -7.79
C ASN A 440 -23.62 8.38 -7.92
N GLN A 441 -22.38 7.96 -7.67
CA GLN A 441 -21.96 6.56 -7.78
C GLN A 441 -21.96 5.84 -6.43
N TYR A 442 -21.35 6.44 -5.41
CA TYR A 442 -21.20 5.82 -4.07
C TYR A 442 -22.34 6.14 -3.10
N LYS A 443 -23.30 6.98 -3.52
CA LYS A 443 -24.49 7.36 -2.75
C LYS A 443 -24.15 7.92 -1.36
N THR A 444 -23.08 8.72 -1.28
CA THR A 444 -22.67 9.38 -0.04
C THR A 444 -22.36 10.87 -0.26
N ASN A 445 -22.75 11.68 0.71
CA ASN A 445 -22.34 13.08 0.88
C ASN A 445 -21.47 13.27 2.14
N PHE A 446 -21.08 12.17 2.79
CA PHE A 446 -20.21 12.16 3.97
C PHE A 446 -18.76 12.18 3.48
N ILE A 447 -18.07 13.31 3.67
CA ILE A 447 -16.69 13.52 3.22
C ILE A 447 -15.76 13.60 4.43
N ILE A 448 -14.90 12.60 4.61
CA ILE A 448 -13.97 12.51 5.74
C ILE A 448 -12.56 12.90 5.31
N ALA A 449 -11.94 13.76 6.11
CA ALA A 449 -10.57 14.22 5.97
C ALA A 449 -10.14 14.66 4.54
N PRO A 450 -10.97 15.40 3.77
CA PRO A 450 -10.53 15.86 2.45
C PRO A 450 -9.42 16.91 2.59
N LEU A 451 -8.40 16.81 1.75
CA LEU A 451 -7.18 17.59 1.89
C LEU A 451 -7.03 18.63 0.77
N GLY A 452 -6.57 19.82 1.16
CA GLY A 452 -6.28 20.93 0.25
C GLY A 452 -7.27 22.08 0.37
N THR A 453 -6.73 23.28 0.58
CA THR A 453 -7.53 24.51 0.68
C THR A 453 -8.21 24.90 -0.64
N PRO A 454 -7.50 25.01 -1.78
CA PRO A 454 -8.13 25.38 -3.05
C PRO A 454 -9.13 24.32 -3.55
N THR A 455 -8.88 23.02 -3.26
CA THR A 455 -9.77 21.91 -3.62
C THR A 455 -11.05 21.94 -2.81
N LEU A 456 -10.98 22.10 -1.49
CA LEU A 456 -12.17 22.26 -0.63
C LEU A 456 -12.98 23.53 -0.98
N ARG A 457 -12.31 24.66 -1.25
CA ARG A 457 -12.98 25.90 -1.66
C ARG A 457 -13.85 25.71 -2.91
N ALA A 458 -13.42 24.86 -3.84
CA ALA A 458 -14.09 24.63 -5.11
C ALA A 458 -15.52 24.06 -4.98
N TYR A 459 -15.79 23.35 -3.89
CA TYR A 459 -17.11 22.80 -3.59
C TYR A 459 -17.74 23.38 -2.32
N LEU A 460 -17.26 24.54 -1.85
CA LEU A 460 -17.79 25.20 -0.65
C LEU A 460 -19.29 25.52 -0.77
N ASP A 461 -19.79 25.83 -1.96
CA ASP A 461 -21.23 26.06 -2.17
C ASP A 461 -22.06 24.79 -1.93
N LYS A 462 -21.48 23.60 -2.20
CA LYS A 462 -22.12 22.32 -1.84
C LYS A 462 -22.12 22.12 -0.33
N VAL A 463 -21.07 22.54 0.38
CA VAL A 463 -21.03 22.53 1.85
C VAL A 463 -22.09 23.47 2.43
N LYS A 464 -22.15 24.72 1.95
CA LYS A 464 -23.17 25.71 2.36
C LYS A 464 -24.60 25.21 2.11
N ALA A 465 -24.83 24.50 1.01
CA ALA A 465 -26.12 23.92 0.68
C ALA A 465 -26.42 22.58 1.38
N ASN A 466 -25.58 22.14 2.34
CA ASN A 466 -25.67 20.83 3.01
C ASN A 466 -25.67 19.63 2.05
N LYS A 467 -25.09 19.80 0.85
CA LYS A 467 -24.94 18.75 -0.18
C LYS A 467 -23.61 18.00 -0.06
N ALA A 468 -22.68 18.49 0.74
CA ALA A 468 -21.43 17.83 1.11
C ALA A 468 -21.13 18.14 2.59
N LEU A 469 -21.11 17.12 3.44
CA LEU A 469 -20.78 17.26 4.86
C LEU A 469 -19.34 16.85 5.07
N VAL A 470 -18.53 17.81 5.50
CA VAL A 470 -17.07 17.71 5.53
C VAL A 470 -16.59 17.58 6.97
N PHE A 471 -15.95 16.47 7.27
CA PHE A 471 -15.46 16.15 8.60
C PHE A 471 -13.95 16.19 8.62
N PHE A 472 -13.41 17.06 9.47
CA PHE A 472 -12.00 17.16 9.80
C PHE A 472 -11.06 17.32 8.59
N PRO A 473 -11.30 18.30 7.70
CA PRO A 473 -10.42 18.53 6.57
C PRO A 473 -9.02 18.94 7.09
N PRO A 474 -7.92 18.31 6.60
CA PRO A 474 -6.55 18.70 6.90
C PRO A 474 -6.13 20.09 6.37
N THR A 475 -6.83 21.16 6.76
CA THR A 475 -6.54 22.56 6.39
C THR A 475 -6.93 23.52 7.50
N GLY A 476 -6.08 24.52 7.71
CA GLY A 476 -6.28 25.63 8.64
C GLY A 476 -6.92 26.88 8.00
N SER A 477 -7.42 26.83 6.77
CA SER A 477 -7.83 28.07 6.09
C SER A 477 -8.96 28.80 6.83
N PRO A 478 -8.81 30.12 7.09
CA PRO A 478 -9.86 30.90 7.78
C PRO A 478 -11.15 30.98 6.97
N LEU A 479 -11.12 30.71 5.65
CA LEU A 479 -12.30 30.62 4.79
C LEU A 479 -13.37 29.64 5.28
N PHE A 480 -12.96 28.63 6.06
CA PHE A 480 -13.83 27.56 6.52
C PHE A 480 -14.24 27.71 7.98
N ARG A 481 -13.90 28.83 8.63
CA ARG A 481 -14.08 29.09 10.08
C ARG A 481 -15.21 30.07 10.34
N ASP A 482 -16.32 29.87 9.64
CA ASP A 482 -17.55 30.65 9.76
C ASP A 482 -18.60 29.81 10.52
N PRO A 483 -19.23 30.34 11.59
CA PRO A 483 -20.25 29.63 12.34
C PRO A 483 -21.46 29.20 11.49
N ALA A 484 -21.74 29.89 10.38
CA ALA A 484 -22.81 29.54 9.45
C ALA A 484 -22.52 28.30 8.61
N LEU A 485 -21.27 27.83 8.53
CA LEU A 485 -20.90 26.62 7.79
C LEU A 485 -21.21 25.35 8.60
N THR A 486 -22.47 25.08 8.92
CA THR A 486 -22.89 23.95 9.78
C THR A 486 -22.55 22.56 9.22
N SER A 487 -22.21 22.46 7.93
CA SER A 487 -21.80 21.22 7.26
C SER A 487 -20.28 20.97 7.27
N ILE A 488 -19.50 21.74 8.04
CA ILE A 488 -18.06 21.47 8.22
C ILE A 488 -17.65 21.48 9.69
N ILE A 489 -16.74 20.60 10.09
CA ILE A 489 -16.12 20.60 11.42
C ILE A 489 -14.62 20.38 11.30
N HIS A 490 -13.83 21.11 12.09
CA HIS A 490 -12.37 21.10 12.01
C HIS A 490 -11.74 20.45 13.23
N PHE A 491 -10.67 19.69 13.00
CA PHE A 491 -9.87 19.13 14.08
C PHE A 491 -8.85 20.14 14.62
N ARG A 492 -8.14 20.82 13.71
CA ARG A 492 -6.96 21.66 13.96
C ARG A 492 -7.26 23.17 14.05
N PRO A 493 -6.35 24.00 14.62
CA PRO A 493 -6.43 25.47 14.58
C PRO A 493 -6.29 26.05 13.16
N SER A 494 -6.44 27.37 13.01
CA SER A 494 -6.34 28.05 11.71
C SER A 494 -4.90 28.43 11.33
N TYR A 495 -4.63 28.53 10.03
CA TYR A 495 -3.36 29.02 9.51
C TYR A 495 -3.09 30.48 9.91
N GLU A 496 -4.14 31.29 10.09
CA GLU A 496 -3.99 32.66 10.60
C GLU A 496 -3.40 32.63 12.02
N LYS A 497 -3.91 31.75 12.89
CA LYS A 497 -3.35 31.55 14.23
C LYS A 497 -1.90 31.04 14.17
N GLU A 498 -1.61 30.10 13.29
CA GLU A 498 -0.23 29.62 13.07
C GLU A 498 0.71 30.74 12.64
N GLY A 499 0.30 31.56 11.67
CA GLY A 499 1.07 32.72 11.19
C GLY A 499 1.33 33.75 12.28
N GLU A 500 0.32 34.04 13.11
CA GLU A 500 0.46 34.94 14.27
C GLU A 500 1.46 34.40 15.29
N VAL A 501 1.34 33.13 15.68
CA VAL A 501 2.27 32.46 16.61
C VAL A 501 3.68 32.50 16.06
N LEU A 502 3.85 32.10 14.80
CA LEU A 502 5.14 31.98 14.15
C LEU A 502 5.84 33.34 14.08
N MET A 503 5.11 34.38 13.68
CA MET A 503 5.65 35.73 13.59
C MET A 503 5.95 36.33 14.98
N LYS A 504 5.06 36.17 15.96
CA LYS A 504 5.33 36.62 17.35
C LYS A 504 6.59 35.96 17.91
N HIS A 505 6.79 34.67 17.65
CA HIS A 505 8.01 33.98 18.01
C HIS A 505 9.24 34.59 17.29
N ALA A 506 9.15 34.79 15.98
CA ALA A 506 10.22 35.38 15.18
C ALA A 506 10.62 36.79 15.66
N LEU A 507 9.65 37.62 16.04
CA LEU A 507 9.90 38.96 16.57
C LEU A 507 10.56 38.94 17.95
N LYS A 508 10.21 37.96 18.79
CA LYS A 508 10.78 37.80 20.12
C LYS A 508 12.23 37.31 20.06
N THR A 509 12.54 36.37 19.17
CA THR A 509 13.86 35.73 19.09
C THR A 509 14.82 36.40 18.10
N SER A 510 14.32 37.32 17.26
CA SER A 510 15.09 38.04 16.23
C SER A 510 14.71 39.53 16.09
N PRO A 511 14.71 40.33 17.17
CA PRO A 511 14.03 41.62 17.19
C PRO A 511 14.56 42.73 16.25
N ARG A 512 15.65 42.52 15.49
CA ARG A 512 16.32 43.53 14.63
C ARG A 512 16.68 43.02 13.24
N LEU A 513 15.88 42.11 12.68
CA LEU A 513 16.17 41.40 11.43
C LEU A 513 15.22 41.78 10.27
N LYS A 514 15.66 41.55 9.03
CA LYS A 514 14.85 41.58 7.80
C LYS A 514 14.10 40.26 7.64
N TYR A 515 12.78 40.34 7.53
CA TYR A 515 11.91 39.17 7.37
C TYR A 515 11.47 39.03 5.92
N LEU A 516 11.40 37.79 5.44
CA LEU A 516 10.78 37.42 4.18
C LEU A 516 9.72 36.35 4.44
N VAL A 517 8.56 36.47 3.80
CA VAL A 517 7.53 35.41 3.77
C VAL A 517 7.49 34.81 2.38
N PHE A 518 7.78 33.51 2.29
CA PHE A 518 7.57 32.73 1.08
C PHE A 518 6.22 32.02 1.18
N TYR A 519 5.28 32.35 0.31
CA TYR A 519 3.90 31.88 0.43
C TYR A 519 3.27 31.44 -0.89
N GLN A 520 2.39 30.44 -0.81
CA GLN A 520 1.62 30.01 -1.99
C GLN A 520 0.59 31.08 -2.34
N ASN A 521 0.52 31.48 -3.61
CA ASN A 521 -0.36 32.51 -4.14
C ASN A 521 -1.83 32.04 -4.28
N ASP A 522 -2.40 31.50 -3.21
CA ASP A 522 -3.81 31.18 -3.09
C ASP A 522 -4.27 31.20 -1.61
N ASN A 523 -5.51 30.76 -1.36
CA ASN A 523 -6.12 30.82 -0.03
C ASN A 523 -5.42 29.96 1.04
N PHE A 524 -4.50 29.07 0.66
CA PHE A 524 -3.64 28.36 1.61
C PHE A 524 -2.57 29.31 2.15
N GLY A 525 -1.67 29.81 1.29
CA GLY A 525 -0.56 30.67 1.73
C GLY A 525 -1.05 32.02 2.28
N GLN A 526 -2.12 32.57 1.70
CA GLN A 526 -2.75 33.81 2.21
C GLN A 526 -3.29 33.67 3.64
N GLY A 527 -3.68 32.46 4.06
CA GLY A 527 -4.20 32.23 5.42
C GLY A 527 -3.14 32.54 6.48
N ALA A 528 -1.96 31.92 6.35
CA ALA A 528 -0.83 32.17 7.24
C ALA A 528 -0.23 33.57 7.05
N LEU A 529 -0.14 34.06 5.81
CA LEU A 529 0.36 35.41 5.53
C LEU A 529 -0.42 36.49 6.28
N LYS A 530 -1.76 36.41 6.33
CA LYS A 530 -2.58 37.34 7.11
C LYS A 530 -2.22 37.37 8.59
N GLY A 531 -2.03 36.20 9.19
CA GLY A 531 -1.60 36.09 10.59
C GLY A 531 -0.22 36.69 10.82
N ILE A 532 0.72 36.42 9.91
CA ILE A 532 2.07 36.98 9.92
C ILE A 532 2.01 38.51 9.84
N GLN A 533 1.30 39.07 8.87
CA GLN A 533 1.14 40.52 8.68
C GLN A 533 0.54 41.18 9.92
N LYS A 534 -0.51 40.58 10.51
CA LYS A 534 -1.16 41.09 11.71
C LYS A 534 -0.20 41.18 12.89
N ALA A 535 0.51 40.10 13.20
CA ALA A 535 1.49 40.07 14.29
C ALA A 535 2.69 40.99 14.04
N PHE A 536 3.15 41.09 12.79
CA PHE A 536 4.24 41.99 12.38
C PHE A 536 3.87 43.46 12.59
N ASN A 537 2.70 43.87 12.10
CA ASN A 537 2.24 45.26 12.17
C ASN A 537 2.02 45.75 13.60
N GLN A 538 1.64 44.87 14.53
CA GLN A 538 1.51 45.20 15.96
C GLN A 538 2.86 45.52 16.62
N ASN A 539 3.98 45.11 16.02
CA ASN A 539 5.31 45.13 16.64
C ASN A 539 6.40 45.58 15.64
N LYS A 540 6.08 46.48 14.71
CA LYS A 540 6.90 46.82 13.52
C LYS A 540 8.25 47.52 13.80
N GLN A 541 8.60 47.80 15.06
CA GLN A 541 9.75 48.64 15.49
C GLN A 541 11.04 48.44 14.65
N ASN A 542 11.27 49.29 13.65
CA ASN A 542 12.43 49.30 12.74
C ASN A 542 12.70 47.99 11.97
N ARG A 543 11.65 47.27 11.57
CA ARG A 543 11.74 45.97 10.86
C ARG A 543 11.13 46.07 9.46
N THR A 544 11.58 45.20 8.55
CA THR A 544 10.99 45.05 7.20
C THR A 544 10.47 43.64 7.00
N LEU A 545 9.33 43.53 6.32
CA LEU A 545 8.72 42.28 5.90
C LEU A 545 8.59 42.34 4.37
N HIS A 546 9.23 41.40 3.68
CA HIS A 546 9.12 41.24 2.23
C HIS A 546 8.32 39.99 1.90
N GLU A 547 7.46 40.04 0.90
CA GLU A 547 6.52 38.98 0.59
C GLU A 547 6.82 38.44 -0.80
N VAL A 548 7.13 37.15 -0.91
CA VAL A 548 7.43 36.47 -2.17
C VAL A 548 6.42 35.35 -2.39
N ALA A 549 5.65 35.51 -3.46
CA ALA A 549 4.60 34.57 -3.84
C ALA A 549 5.12 33.50 -4.81
N TYR A 550 4.55 32.30 -4.75
CA TYR A 550 4.73 31.26 -5.76
C TYR A 550 3.39 30.62 -6.14
N ASP A 551 3.30 30.10 -7.37
CA ASP A 551 2.07 29.49 -7.86
C ASP A 551 1.90 28.03 -7.39
N ARG A 552 0.65 27.59 -7.22
CA ARG A 552 0.35 26.20 -6.83
C ARG A 552 1.00 25.21 -7.81
N ASN A 553 1.62 24.16 -7.28
CA ASN A 553 2.40 23.15 -8.02
C ASN A 553 3.68 23.69 -8.71
N GLN A 554 4.06 24.95 -8.51
CA GLN A 554 5.35 25.46 -8.96
C GLN A 554 6.47 24.86 -8.11
N ILE A 555 7.46 24.27 -8.78
CA ILE A 555 8.68 23.72 -8.19
C ILE A 555 9.95 24.27 -8.88
N ASN A 556 9.82 25.22 -9.80
CA ASN A 556 10.95 25.94 -10.37
C ASN A 556 10.82 27.40 -9.98
N PHE A 557 11.80 27.93 -9.25
CA PHE A 557 11.75 29.25 -8.64
C PHE A 557 12.78 30.21 -9.24
N SER A 558 13.40 29.86 -10.37
CA SER A 558 14.44 30.67 -11.03
C SER A 558 14.06 32.13 -11.24
N ASN A 559 12.76 32.42 -11.40
CA ASN A 559 12.22 33.77 -11.54
C ASN A 559 12.23 34.60 -10.25
N ILE A 560 12.15 33.98 -9.07
CA ILE A 560 12.08 34.66 -7.76
C ILE A 560 13.40 34.55 -6.96
N LEU A 561 14.34 33.68 -7.35
CA LEU A 561 15.64 33.57 -6.68
C LEU A 561 16.41 34.91 -6.63
N PRO A 562 16.49 35.71 -7.73
CA PRO A 562 17.22 36.98 -7.69
C PRO A 562 16.60 37.98 -6.72
N GLU A 563 15.27 38.03 -6.64
CA GLU A 563 14.53 38.88 -5.71
C GLU A 563 14.86 38.54 -4.25
N ILE A 564 14.80 37.25 -3.90
CA ILE A 564 15.13 36.76 -2.55
C ILE A 564 16.59 37.07 -2.20
N LYS A 565 17.53 36.82 -3.13
CA LYS A 565 18.96 37.10 -2.92
C LYS A 565 19.25 38.59 -2.75
N ASN A 566 18.61 39.44 -3.54
CA ASN A 566 18.78 40.90 -3.49
C ASN A 566 18.21 41.52 -2.20
N TYR A 567 17.02 41.06 -1.76
CA TYR A 567 16.44 41.52 -0.49
C TYR A 567 17.32 41.13 0.71
N ASN A 568 17.98 39.97 0.62
CA ASN A 568 18.92 39.45 1.61
C ASN A 568 18.29 39.35 3.02
N PRO A 569 17.26 38.51 3.21
CA PRO A 569 16.57 38.37 4.50
C PRO A 569 17.45 37.65 5.53
N ASP A 570 17.23 37.95 6.80
CA ASP A 570 17.83 37.20 7.91
C ASP A 570 16.88 36.12 8.46
N VAL A 571 15.56 36.29 8.25
CA VAL A 571 14.53 35.30 8.64
C VAL A 571 13.62 35.03 7.45
N ILE A 572 13.43 33.74 7.14
CA ILE A 572 12.52 33.30 6.09
C ILE A 572 11.38 32.49 6.73
N LEU A 573 10.16 33.00 6.59
CA LEU A 573 8.92 32.40 7.05
C LEU A 573 8.26 31.66 5.88
N PHE A 574 8.02 30.37 6.05
CA PHE A 574 7.39 29.50 5.07
C PHE A 574 5.90 29.35 5.38
N ALA A 575 5.09 30.01 4.55
CA ALA A 575 3.64 29.80 4.42
C ALA A 575 3.37 29.02 3.12
N SER A 576 4.10 27.92 2.96
CA SER A 576 4.19 27.10 1.75
C SER A 576 3.97 25.63 2.07
N THR A 577 3.83 24.82 1.03
CA THR A 577 3.90 23.36 1.18
C THR A 577 5.34 22.92 1.46
N SER A 578 5.49 21.73 2.04
CA SER A 578 6.78 21.05 2.24
C SER A 578 7.58 20.94 0.94
N ALA A 579 6.93 20.49 -0.14
CA ALA A 579 7.56 20.31 -1.46
C ALA A 579 8.13 21.63 -2.02
N ALA A 580 7.37 22.73 -1.94
CA ALA A 580 7.84 24.05 -2.39
C ALA A 580 8.98 24.58 -1.50
N ALA A 581 8.89 24.36 -0.18
CA ALA A 581 9.95 24.76 0.76
C ALA A 581 11.26 24.01 0.49
N THR A 582 11.21 22.67 0.38
CA THR A 582 12.36 21.83 0.03
C THR A 582 13.02 22.29 -1.25
N GLU A 583 12.22 22.59 -2.27
CA GLU A 583 12.74 22.94 -3.58
C GLU A 583 13.32 24.37 -3.63
N LEU A 584 12.72 25.32 -2.90
CA LEU A 584 13.33 26.64 -2.73
C LEU A 584 14.68 26.54 -2.01
N ILE A 585 14.75 25.74 -0.93
CA ILE A 585 15.99 25.52 -0.18
C ILE A 585 17.05 24.85 -1.08
N ARG A 586 16.64 23.87 -1.91
CA ARG A 586 17.52 23.21 -2.87
C ARG A 586 18.10 24.19 -3.90
N GLN A 587 17.28 25.08 -4.46
CA GLN A 587 17.70 26.05 -5.48
C GLN A 587 18.52 27.23 -4.91
N LEU A 588 18.30 27.60 -3.65
CA LEU A 588 19.12 28.59 -2.96
C LEU A 588 20.43 28.02 -2.43
N GLU A 589 20.54 26.69 -2.34
CA GLU A 589 21.63 25.93 -1.73
C GLU A 589 21.70 26.10 -0.20
N THR A 590 22.22 25.09 0.51
CA THR A 590 22.20 25.07 1.99
C THR A 590 23.06 26.16 2.61
N ASP A 591 24.16 26.55 1.97
CA ASP A 591 25.08 27.59 2.45
C ASP A 591 24.40 28.96 2.52
N TYR A 592 23.36 29.18 1.70
CA TYR A 592 22.52 30.36 1.80
C TYR A 592 21.79 30.44 3.15
N PHE A 593 21.57 29.33 3.85
CA PHE A 593 20.83 29.31 5.11
C PHE A 593 21.71 29.33 6.36
N SER A 594 23.04 29.24 6.24
CA SER A 594 23.96 29.13 7.39
C SER A 594 23.84 30.26 8.42
N ASN A 595 23.43 31.45 8.01
CA ASN A 595 23.21 32.62 8.88
C ASN A 595 21.76 33.12 8.88
N ARG A 596 20.81 32.31 8.38
CA ARG A 596 19.40 32.71 8.24
C ARG A 596 18.51 31.75 9.02
N LYS A 597 17.50 32.30 9.69
CA LYS A 597 16.52 31.48 10.43
C LYS A 597 15.40 31.03 9.51
N ILE A 598 15.09 29.74 9.55
CA ILE A 598 13.97 29.13 8.84
C ILE A 598 12.83 28.88 9.83
N LEU A 599 11.66 29.43 9.53
CA LEU A 599 10.45 29.29 10.33
C LEU A 599 9.31 28.84 9.43
N GLY A 600 8.51 27.83 9.82
CA GLY A 600 7.40 27.36 9.00
C GLY A 600 6.13 27.03 9.77
N ILE A 601 5.00 27.09 9.07
CA ILE A 601 3.72 26.58 9.58
C ILE A 601 3.72 25.04 9.64
N SER A 602 2.60 24.46 10.06
CA SER A 602 2.44 23.02 10.24
C SER A 602 2.78 22.16 9.04
N ASP A 603 2.60 22.66 7.82
CA ASP A 603 2.98 21.95 6.59
C ASP A 603 4.45 21.47 6.58
N LEU A 604 5.36 22.18 7.24
CA LEU A 604 6.78 21.77 7.35
C LEU A 604 7.05 20.67 8.39
N SER A 605 6.01 20.17 9.06
CA SER A 605 6.12 19.04 9.99
C SER A 605 6.15 17.66 9.30
N GLU A 606 6.04 17.64 7.97
CA GLU A 606 6.12 16.42 7.15
C GLU A 606 7.44 15.68 7.34
N VAL A 607 7.38 14.35 7.44
CA VAL A 607 8.56 13.49 7.65
C VAL A 607 9.63 13.73 6.59
N GLY A 608 9.26 13.79 5.30
CA GLY A 608 10.22 14.00 4.20
C GLY A 608 10.93 15.36 4.26
N PHE A 609 10.22 16.43 4.65
CA PHE A 609 10.83 17.74 4.84
C PHE A 609 11.82 17.71 6.00
N LYS A 610 11.44 17.09 7.12
CA LYS A 610 12.30 16.98 8.31
C LYS A 610 13.57 16.19 8.00
N GLU A 611 13.44 15.04 7.33
CA GLU A 611 14.57 14.21 6.91
C GLU A 611 15.50 14.98 5.96
N PHE A 612 14.95 15.75 5.02
CA PHE A 612 15.73 16.62 4.15
C PHE A 612 16.54 17.65 4.96
N MET A 613 15.91 18.36 5.90
CA MET A 613 16.59 19.37 6.72
C MET A 613 17.65 18.75 7.63
N ASP A 614 17.36 17.61 8.25
CA ASP A 614 18.28 16.88 9.12
C ASP A 614 19.52 16.41 8.35
N GLN A 615 19.34 15.89 7.12
CA GLN A 615 20.45 15.52 6.24
C GLN A 615 21.32 16.72 5.82
N LYS A 616 20.73 17.91 5.73
CA LYS A 616 21.44 19.14 5.41
C LYS A 616 22.10 19.80 6.63
N GLY A 617 21.75 19.37 7.85
CA GLY A 617 22.28 19.96 9.09
C GLY A 617 21.88 21.42 9.29
N VAL A 618 20.76 21.86 8.70
CA VAL A 618 20.27 23.25 8.80
C VAL A 618 19.19 23.32 9.90
N PRO A 619 19.42 24.04 11.01
CA PRO A 619 18.42 24.19 12.05
C PRO A 619 17.20 24.97 11.55
N TYR A 620 16.01 24.57 11.98
CA TYR A 620 14.77 25.23 11.61
C TYR A 620 13.77 25.19 12.76
N THR A 621 12.74 26.03 12.65
CA THR A 621 11.63 26.11 13.59
C THR A 621 10.33 25.88 12.84
N TYR A 622 9.43 25.09 13.39
CA TYR A 622 8.14 24.83 12.76
C TYR A 622 7.04 24.58 13.79
N LEU A 623 5.80 24.70 13.33
CA LEU A 623 4.62 24.40 14.13
C LEU A 623 4.13 22.97 13.90
N GLN A 624 3.42 22.40 14.87
CA GLN A 624 2.63 21.19 14.73
C GLN A 624 1.23 21.43 15.30
N VAL A 625 0.23 20.81 14.67
CA VAL A 625 -1.19 20.85 15.10
C VAL A 625 -1.53 19.74 16.11
N LEU A 626 -0.57 18.88 16.40
CA LEU A 626 -0.64 17.76 17.34
C LEU A 626 0.69 17.66 18.10
N PRO A 627 0.70 17.07 19.31
CA PRO A 627 1.93 16.94 20.08
C PRO A 627 2.96 16.03 19.39
N PRO A 628 4.26 16.26 19.62
CA PRO A 628 5.30 15.34 19.17
C PRO A 628 5.21 14.00 19.91
N ALA A 629 5.75 12.95 19.29
CA ALA A 629 5.70 11.57 19.78
C ALA A 629 6.07 11.41 21.28
N SER A 630 7.06 12.16 21.77
CA SER A 630 7.52 12.12 23.17
C SER A 630 6.48 12.55 24.21
N LYS A 631 5.39 13.21 23.79
CA LYS A 631 4.30 13.67 24.65
C LYS A 631 3.06 12.79 24.57
N LEU A 632 3.06 11.74 23.76
CA LEU A 632 1.89 10.91 23.47
C LEU A 632 1.86 9.64 24.34
N THR A 633 1.12 9.66 25.44
CA THR A 633 1.12 8.58 26.44
C THR A 633 -0.21 7.85 26.62
N SER A 634 -1.31 8.38 26.07
CA SER A 634 -2.66 7.84 26.26
C SER A 634 -2.85 6.46 25.63
N LYS A 635 -3.92 5.75 26.01
CA LYS A 635 -4.22 4.39 25.50
C LYS A 635 -4.40 4.36 23.99
N ILE A 636 -5.05 5.39 23.42
CA ILE A 636 -5.23 5.49 21.97
C ILE A 636 -3.90 5.72 21.24
N MET A 637 -2.97 6.47 21.85
CA MET A 637 -1.62 6.67 21.30
C MET A 637 -0.82 5.38 21.31
N LYS A 638 -0.89 4.60 22.39
CA LYS A 638 -0.27 3.27 22.43
C LYS A 638 -0.79 2.36 21.32
N LYS A 639 -2.10 2.38 21.05
CA LYS A 639 -2.69 1.64 19.92
C LYS A 639 -2.13 2.12 18.58
N TYR A 640 -2.03 3.42 18.36
CA TYR A 640 -1.42 3.98 17.15
C TYR A 640 0.05 3.57 16.98
N PHE A 641 0.86 3.66 18.04
CA PHE A 641 2.27 3.24 18.01
C PHE A 641 2.43 1.74 17.70
N ILE A 642 1.55 0.89 18.22
CA ILE A 642 1.51 -0.54 17.86
C ILE A 642 1.21 -0.71 16.37
N GLN A 643 0.28 0.08 15.80
CA GLN A 643 -0.03 0.00 14.37
C GLN A 643 1.17 0.43 13.52
N ILE A 644 1.73 1.63 13.71
CA ILE A 644 2.88 2.06 12.89
C ILE A 644 4.10 1.13 13.07
N GLY A 645 4.30 0.58 14.27
CA GLY A 645 5.35 -0.41 14.54
C GLY A 645 5.14 -1.75 13.84
N LYS A 646 3.88 -2.16 13.62
CA LYS A 646 3.55 -3.33 12.78
C LYS A 646 3.99 -3.12 11.34
N TYR A 647 3.88 -1.90 10.83
CA TYR A 647 4.24 -1.57 9.44
C TYR A 647 5.67 -1.04 9.27
N ASN A 648 6.46 -0.99 10.35
CA ASN A 648 7.80 -0.39 10.40
C ASN A 648 7.84 1.05 9.86
N LEU A 649 6.81 1.83 10.20
CA LEU A 649 6.66 3.20 9.73
C LEU A 649 7.16 4.19 10.79
N PRO A 650 7.79 5.31 10.36
CA PRO A 650 8.14 6.38 11.28
C PRO A 650 6.88 7.03 11.85
N PHE A 651 7.02 7.71 13.00
CA PHE A 651 5.97 8.56 13.51
C PHE A 651 5.75 9.75 12.56
N ASP A 652 4.54 9.85 12.02
CA ASP A 652 4.07 10.96 11.21
C ASP A 652 2.85 11.61 11.89
N VAL A 653 2.85 12.93 11.98
CA VAL A 653 1.80 13.70 12.67
C VAL A 653 0.48 13.73 11.89
N TYR A 654 0.53 13.67 10.56
CA TYR A 654 -0.64 13.60 9.68
C TYR A 654 -1.25 12.20 9.67
N SER A 655 -0.43 11.15 9.77
CA SER A 655 -0.93 9.80 10.02
C SER A 655 -1.59 9.69 11.39
N LEU A 656 -1.03 10.33 12.42
CA LEU A 656 -1.72 10.42 13.71
C LEU A 656 -3.05 11.18 13.59
N GLU A 657 -3.09 12.30 12.88
CA GLU A 657 -4.33 13.05 12.66
C GLU A 657 -5.39 12.19 11.95
N GLY A 658 -5.02 11.50 10.87
CA GLY A 658 -5.89 10.53 10.19
C GLY A 658 -6.47 9.48 11.14
N TYR A 659 -5.62 8.94 12.03
CA TYR A 659 -6.02 7.95 13.03
C TYR A 659 -6.99 8.52 14.08
N LEU A 660 -6.77 9.76 14.53
CA LEU A 660 -7.62 10.43 15.52
C LEU A 660 -8.98 10.84 14.94
N VAL A 661 -9.01 11.37 13.72
CA VAL A 661 -10.28 11.75 13.06
C VAL A 661 -11.12 10.51 12.75
N GLY A 662 -10.47 9.40 12.35
CA GLY A 662 -11.13 8.10 12.26
C GLY A 662 -11.73 7.66 13.61
N SER A 663 -11.02 7.89 14.71
CA SER A 663 -11.50 7.54 16.06
C SER A 663 -12.69 8.38 16.50
N LEU A 664 -12.69 9.69 16.20
CA LEU A 664 -13.82 10.59 16.47
C LEU A 664 -15.07 10.18 15.70
N ILE A 665 -14.92 9.87 14.40
CA ILE A 665 -16.04 9.45 13.55
C ILE A 665 -16.61 8.11 14.00
N ILE A 666 -15.75 7.15 14.31
CA ILE A 666 -16.18 5.84 14.82
C ILE A 666 -16.92 5.98 16.14
N HIS A 667 -16.43 6.83 17.04
CA HIS A 667 -17.14 7.10 18.29
C HIS A 667 -18.52 7.69 18.01
N ALA A 668 -18.60 8.77 17.21
CA ALA A 668 -19.88 9.40 16.89
C ALA A 668 -20.88 8.42 16.23
N LEU A 669 -20.41 7.55 15.34
CA LEU A 669 -21.24 6.51 14.71
C LEU A 669 -21.72 5.45 15.71
N ASN A 670 -20.92 5.11 16.73
CA ASN A 670 -21.34 4.16 17.77
C ASN A 670 -22.42 4.73 18.69
N GLU A 671 -22.40 6.04 18.97
CA GLU A 671 -23.36 6.69 19.85
C GLU A 671 -24.75 6.90 19.20
N ILE A 672 -24.83 6.89 17.87
CA ILE A 672 -26.10 7.08 17.16
C ILE A 672 -26.69 5.76 16.64
N GLN A 673 -28.01 5.75 16.41
CA GLN A 673 -28.71 4.65 15.75
C GLN A 673 -28.92 4.93 14.26
N ALA A 674 -28.96 3.86 13.46
CA ALA A 674 -29.27 3.93 12.04
C ALA A 674 -30.65 4.59 11.79
N PRO A 675 -30.84 5.31 10.66
CA PRO A 675 -29.87 5.59 9.62
C PRO A 675 -28.77 6.54 10.11
N TYR A 676 -27.52 6.25 9.73
CA TYR A 676 -26.34 7.07 10.01
C TYR A 676 -26.32 8.25 9.03
N THR A 677 -27.09 9.27 9.33
CA THR A 677 -27.12 10.48 8.48
C THR A 677 -26.01 11.43 8.90
N PRO A 678 -25.40 12.16 7.95
CA PRO A 678 -24.35 13.12 8.27
C PRO A 678 -24.75 14.18 9.32
N GLU A 679 -26.03 14.59 9.37
CA GLU A 679 -26.53 15.55 10.35
C GLU A 679 -26.51 14.99 11.77
N LYS A 680 -26.91 13.72 11.95
CA LYS A 680 -26.83 13.04 13.26
C LYS A 680 -25.38 12.91 13.71
N VAL A 681 -24.48 12.59 12.78
CA VAL A 681 -23.04 12.48 13.06
C VAL A 681 -22.47 13.85 13.43
N MET A 682 -22.78 14.90 12.68
CA MET A 682 -22.33 16.27 12.98
C MET A 682 -22.79 16.70 14.37
N LYS A 683 -24.09 16.52 14.68
CA LYS A 683 -24.63 16.85 16.01
C LYS A 683 -23.89 16.11 17.14
N GLN A 684 -23.57 14.83 16.93
CA GLN A 684 -22.82 14.04 17.91
C GLN A 684 -21.38 14.54 18.07
N LEU A 685 -20.73 14.97 16.98
CA LEU A 685 -19.39 15.52 17.00
C LEU A 685 -19.32 16.93 17.62
N GLU A 686 -20.35 17.76 17.45
CA GLU A 686 -20.41 19.09 18.08
C GLU A 686 -20.57 19.01 19.60
N ALA A 687 -21.11 17.89 20.11
CA ALA A 687 -21.30 17.61 21.54
C ALA A 687 -20.26 16.65 22.13
N ILE A 688 -19.20 16.32 21.39
CA ILE A 688 -18.27 15.24 21.74
C ILE A 688 -17.38 15.59 22.94
N ASP A 689 -17.19 14.62 23.84
CA ASP A 689 -16.09 14.62 24.80
C ASP A 689 -14.90 13.87 24.18
N THR A 690 -13.85 14.61 23.81
CA THR A 690 -12.73 14.02 23.08
C THR A 690 -11.71 13.34 23.97
N ASP A 691 -11.68 13.57 25.29
CA ASP A 691 -10.56 13.15 26.14
C ASP A 691 -10.37 11.62 26.12
N LYS A 692 -11.46 10.88 26.25
CA LYS A 692 -11.44 9.41 26.21
C LYS A 692 -11.20 8.84 24.80
N ILE A 693 -11.30 9.66 23.76
CA ILE A 693 -11.24 9.24 22.35
C ILE A 693 -9.87 9.54 21.75
N THR A 694 -9.40 10.76 21.93
CA THR A 694 -8.14 11.26 21.36
C THR A 694 -7.02 11.29 22.39
N GLY A 695 -7.33 11.17 23.69
CA GLY A 695 -6.37 11.42 24.76
C GLY A 695 -6.08 12.91 24.97
N PHE A 696 -6.89 13.78 24.37
CA PHE A 696 -6.83 15.23 24.52
C PHE A 696 -8.21 15.74 24.89
N ASN A 697 -8.30 16.58 25.92
CA ASN A 697 -9.49 17.35 26.21
C ASN A 697 -9.58 18.54 25.24
N LEU A 698 -10.33 18.35 24.15
CA LEU A 698 -10.62 19.33 23.10
C LEU A 698 -12.09 19.71 23.23
N LYS A 699 -12.41 20.98 23.00
CA LYS A 699 -13.77 21.49 23.12
C LYS A 699 -14.18 22.13 21.80
N PHE A 700 -15.29 21.67 21.25
CA PHE A 700 -15.87 22.28 20.06
C PHE A 700 -16.18 23.76 20.30
N ASN A 701 -15.61 24.61 19.44
CA ASN A 701 -15.89 26.04 19.42
C ASN A 701 -16.93 26.32 18.32
N PRO A 702 -18.16 26.73 18.65
CA PRO A 702 -19.19 26.98 17.64
C PRO A 702 -18.89 28.17 16.72
N GLN A 703 -18.04 29.11 17.16
CA GLN A 703 -17.70 30.31 16.37
C GLN A 703 -16.71 30.00 15.25
N THR A 704 -15.75 29.10 15.50
CA THR A 704 -14.73 28.72 14.52
C THR A 704 -14.96 27.32 13.95
N ARG A 705 -15.90 26.57 14.54
CA ARG A 705 -16.23 25.18 14.26
C ARG A 705 -15.02 24.23 14.38
N GLU A 706 -14.06 24.57 15.24
CA GLU A 706 -12.83 23.81 15.49
C GLU A 706 -12.86 23.07 16.84
N LEU A 707 -12.19 21.92 16.92
CA LEU A 707 -12.00 21.18 18.17
C LEU A 707 -10.73 21.62 18.92
N SER A 708 -9.61 21.79 18.20
CA SER A 708 -8.31 22.15 18.80
C SER A 708 -7.94 23.61 18.53
N ASN A 709 -7.46 24.27 19.59
CA ASN A 709 -6.76 25.55 19.56
C ASN A 709 -5.27 25.40 19.92
N LYS A 710 -4.75 24.18 20.04
CA LYS A 710 -3.38 23.93 20.50
C LYS A 710 -2.41 23.86 19.34
N LEU A 711 -1.23 24.43 19.56
CA LEU A 711 -0.08 24.35 18.67
C LEU A 711 1.15 23.93 19.46
N TRP A 712 2.05 23.19 18.83
CA TRP A 712 3.36 22.90 19.37
C TRP A 712 4.40 23.59 18.51
N LEU A 713 5.21 24.45 19.11
CA LEU A 713 6.35 25.10 18.47
C LEU A 713 7.60 24.27 18.75
N ILE A 714 8.23 23.78 17.69
CA ILE A 714 9.49 23.04 17.73
C ILE A 714 10.57 24.00 17.27
N THR A 715 11.52 24.34 18.14
CA THR A 715 12.66 25.20 17.81
C THR A 715 13.94 24.38 17.74
N ASP A 716 14.90 24.87 16.95
CA ASP A 716 16.23 24.25 16.78
C ASP A 716 16.12 22.77 16.36
N ALA A 717 15.12 22.46 15.53
CA ALA A 717 14.90 21.13 14.99
C ALA A 717 16.11 20.66 14.16
N GLY A 718 16.38 19.36 14.21
CA GLY A 718 17.58 18.78 13.60
C GLY A 718 18.86 18.95 14.42
N THR A 719 18.78 19.53 15.63
CA THR A 719 19.93 19.73 16.53
C THR A 719 19.72 19.05 17.89
N LYS A 720 20.81 18.95 18.68
CA LYS A 720 20.75 18.47 20.07
C LYS A 720 19.98 19.43 21.00
N ASP A 721 19.83 20.70 20.59
CA ASP A 721 19.21 21.75 21.39
C ASP A 721 17.70 21.90 21.13
N GLN A 722 17.07 20.94 20.43
CA GLN A 722 15.66 20.98 20.08
C GLN A 722 14.76 21.22 21.30
N LYS A 723 13.89 22.24 21.23
CA LYS A 723 12.90 22.55 22.28
C LYS A 723 11.49 22.39 21.73
N ILE A 724 10.59 21.97 22.61
CA ILE A 724 9.16 21.82 22.32
C ILE A 724 8.40 22.72 23.29
N LYS A 725 7.61 23.63 22.75
CA LYS A 725 6.72 24.50 23.53
C LYS A 725 5.27 24.29 23.08
N GLU A 726 4.42 23.87 24.00
CA GLU A 726 2.96 23.89 23.79
C GLU A 726 2.45 25.34 23.90
N MET A 727 1.54 25.70 23.01
CA MET A 727 0.95 27.03 22.91
C MET A 727 -0.57 26.92 22.75
N ASP A 728 -1.29 27.77 23.47
CA ASP A 728 -2.71 28.02 23.21
C ASP A 728 -2.82 29.15 22.19
N ALA A 729 -3.37 28.83 21.01
CA ALA A 729 -3.49 29.78 19.92
C ALA A 729 -4.51 30.92 20.17
N ASN A 730 -5.31 30.85 21.25
CA ASN A 730 -6.20 31.92 21.67
C ASN A 730 -5.54 32.86 22.71
N HIS A 731 -4.43 32.43 23.35
CA HIS A 731 -3.77 33.15 24.45
C HIS A 731 -2.26 33.29 24.18
N ILE A 732 -1.91 33.87 23.02
CA ILE A 732 -0.53 33.96 22.49
C ILE A 732 0.20 35.22 22.95
#